data_AF-A0A7Y2WWJ0-F1
#
_entry.id   AF-A0A7Y2WWJ0-F1
#
_cell.length_a   1.000
_cell.length_b   1.000
_cell.length_c   1.000
_cell.angle_alpha   90.00
_cell.angle_beta   90.00
_cell.angle_gamma   90.00
#
_symmetry.space_group_name_H-M   'P 1'
#
loop_
_entity.id
_entity.type
_entity.pdbx_description
1 polymer ?
#
loop_
_entity_poly.entity_id
_entity_poly.type
_entity_poly.pdbx_seq_one_letter_code
_entity_poly.pdbx_strand_id
1 'polypeptide(L)'
;MADTLGSVLVAEIGSLITRVTLVDQVDGESRMIGHAETSSSIEPPYQNALYGVLEATAQIAELTGRQLLREGQLIMPQGSDRDGINQLVVVTSAAGPMTLVITAIAADVSARSAIHASHATYTALLQAVTLDDAAGQPMVSVGDLSWIERQVQSLLSLRPDAVLIAGGLEHGAVDAVNRLAHIVGLTAVSTTVDSSGQQRQDITARPVIYAGNSDARDRVVEALSDRAEIFVVENLRPALDQEFLAPARQELGRLYEKQILPRLPGIAGLRRMSRAPIRTVCDASGLVARFVAEHAERRVLLVDAGASSSSAFYAAPGRFHPAVLGTCGVAYGLSNILADRGVAALARWLPFPISDAELTHRLLNKQLRPHLLPASPEDLAIDLALVREAITMATEALRDEIAPDDYDWLIACGGPLAHVPHPGMALLAILDATQPGADQGQPILDIHLDSLGLVPAMGALASLDPEAAVTIFDRDLRSNTPLATCVTPIGDGRPGEVALELELSVVGGKVERRTVRHGELIRLPLSQGRYAQLTLRPASDVRIGRAAPGEAVVSDPAGIAGSALGVVIDARGRPLQLPADNRERCLKIWEWLVALGAESGPSPYVETRVTVSIPVVVPAEAVVTPAPTPPAPPAPEVVVADAPKAVSKRISLSDLAAQEEPAPPPDTSGIDGDLDSLRKTVEPPKRRGLFGKK
;
A
#
# COMPACT_ATOMS: atom_id res chain seq x y z
N MET A 1 24.77 -0.01 -31.95
CA MET A 1 24.32 -1.06 -31.02
C MET A 1 23.84 -0.33 -29.79
N ALA A 2 22.56 -0.48 -29.41
CA ALA A 2 22.10 0.11 -28.16
C ALA A 2 22.93 -0.50 -27.02
N ASP A 3 23.45 0.32 -26.12
CA ASP A 3 24.16 -0.18 -24.93
C ASP A 3 23.20 -1.13 -24.21
N THR A 4 23.57 -2.41 -24.14
CA THR A 4 22.79 -3.40 -23.38
C THR A 4 22.73 -2.94 -21.93
N LEU A 5 21.52 -2.92 -21.36
CA LEU A 5 21.24 -2.50 -19.97
C LEU A 5 22.23 -3.07 -18.94
N GLY A 6 22.71 -4.28 -19.21
CA GLY A 6 23.60 -5.04 -18.34
C GLY A 6 22.89 -5.49 -17.08
N SER A 7 23.66 -5.72 -16.02
CA SER A 7 23.13 -6.17 -14.74
C SER A 7 22.52 -5.00 -13.96
N VAL A 8 21.26 -5.15 -13.53
CA VAL A 8 20.51 -4.14 -12.78
C VAL A 8 20.14 -4.69 -11.42
N LEU A 9 20.37 -3.90 -10.39
CA LEU A 9 19.86 -4.15 -9.05
C LEU A 9 18.62 -3.29 -8.83
N VAL A 10 17.50 -3.92 -8.50
CA VAL A 10 16.25 -3.23 -8.18
C VAL A 10 16.01 -3.34 -6.68
N ALA A 11 16.02 -2.21 -5.98
CA ALA A 11 15.81 -2.13 -4.54
C ALA A 11 14.42 -1.58 -4.22
N GLU A 12 13.59 -2.38 -3.56
CA GLU A 12 12.30 -2.01 -3.00
C GLU A 12 12.46 -1.80 -1.50
N ILE A 13 12.32 -0.55 -1.04
CA ILE A 13 12.46 -0.18 0.37
C ILE A 13 11.07 0.02 0.97
N GLY A 14 10.57 -0.98 1.70
CA GLY A 14 9.35 -0.90 2.48
C GLY A 14 9.59 -0.43 3.91
N SER A 15 8.50 -0.16 4.64
CA SER A 15 8.57 0.26 6.04
C SER A 15 9.07 -0.84 6.99
N LEU A 16 8.80 -2.10 6.65
CA LEU A 16 9.20 -3.26 7.45
C LEU A 16 10.30 -4.09 6.78
N ILE A 17 10.24 -4.27 5.46
CA ILE A 17 11.13 -5.13 4.68
C ILE A 17 11.79 -4.31 3.57
N THR A 18 13.08 -4.50 3.37
CA THR A 18 13.80 -4.11 2.16
C THR A 18 14.04 -5.34 1.32
N ARG A 19 13.60 -5.29 0.06
CA ARG A 19 13.75 -6.34 -0.93
C ARG A 19 14.68 -5.87 -2.04
N VAL A 20 15.53 -6.78 -2.51
CA VAL A 20 16.44 -6.51 -3.61
C VAL A 20 16.35 -7.64 -4.62
N THR A 21 16.26 -7.26 -5.90
CA THR A 21 16.19 -8.19 -7.03
C THR A 21 17.31 -7.86 -8.01
N LEU A 22 18.14 -8.85 -8.32
CA LEU A 22 19.17 -8.77 -9.35
C LEU A 22 18.60 -9.25 -10.68
N VAL A 23 18.61 -8.38 -11.67
CA VAL A 23 18.21 -8.65 -13.05
C VAL A 23 19.46 -8.65 -13.93
N ASP A 24 19.57 -9.61 -14.84
CA ASP A 24 20.66 -9.67 -15.82
C ASP A 24 20.19 -10.41 -17.09
N GLN A 25 21.04 -10.40 -18.13
CA GLN A 25 20.78 -11.05 -19.40
C GLN A 25 21.07 -12.56 -19.34
N VAL A 26 20.08 -13.37 -19.70
CA VAL A 26 20.17 -14.84 -19.86
C VAL A 26 19.64 -15.19 -21.24
N ASP A 27 20.47 -15.81 -22.09
CA ASP A 27 20.14 -16.17 -23.47
C ASP A 27 19.54 -15.02 -24.32
N GLY A 28 19.95 -13.77 -24.01
CA GLY A 28 19.50 -12.56 -24.72
C GLY A 28 18.19 -11.97 -24.21
N GLU A 29 17.59 -12.53 -23.15
CA GLU A 29 16.41 -12.02 -22.45
C GLU A 29 16.78 -11.54 -21.04
N SER A 30 16.18 -10.43 -20.57
CA SER A 30 16.33 -9.99 -19.18
C SER A 30 15.57 -10.92 -18.23
N ARG A 31 16.27 -11.47 -17.23
CA ARG A 31 15.71 -12.40 -16.25
C ARG A 31 16.07 -12.02 -14.83
N MET A 32 15.22 -12.38 -13.89
CA MET A 32 15.57 -12.40 -12.48
C MET A 32 16.67 -13.46 -12.22
N ILE A 33 17.84 -13.03 -11.73
CA ILE A 33 18.98 -13.90 -11.39
C ILE A 33 19.00 -14.25 -9.91
N GLY A 34 18.66 -13.28 -9.07
CA GLY A 34 18.73 -13.43 -7.63
C GLY A 34 17.80 -12.46 -6.94
N HIS A 35 17.38 -12.85 -5.74
CA HIS A 35 16.41 -12.11 -4.95
C HIS A 35 16.70 -12.34 -3.47
N ALA A 36 16.61 -11.29 -2.68
CA ALA A 36 16.78 -11.36 -1.24
C ALA A 36 15.93 -10.31 -0.52
N GLU A 37 15.62 -10.60 0.74
CA GLU A 37 14.87 -9.72 1.62
C GLU A 37 15.57 -9.60 2.96
N THR A 38 15.43 -8.44 3.58
CA THR A 38 15.94 -8.16 4.92
C THR A 38 15.02 -7.18 5.64
N SER A 39 15.14 -7.09 6.96
CA SER A 39 14.46 -6.04 7.72
C SER A 39 14.88 -4.66 7.21
N SER A 40 13.90 -3.76 7.07
CA SER A 40 14.17 -2.40 6.66
C SER A 40 15.06 -1.69 7.67
N SER A 41 16.03 -0.91 7.18
CA SER A 41 17.02 -0.19 8.00
C SER A 41 16.71 1.30 8.12
N ILE A 42 15.48 1.72 7.80
CA ILE A 42 15.01 3.12 7.89
C ILE A 42 14.78 3.57 9.34
N GLU A 43 14.64 2.64 10.28
CA GLU A 43 14.47 2.90 11.70
C GLU A 43 15.81 2.77 12.47
N PRO A 44 15.91 3.27 13.71
CA PRO A 44 17.04 2.98 14.59
C PRO A 44 17.34 1.46 14.67
N PRO A 45 18.62 1.06 14.81
CA PRO A 45 19.78 1.90 15.07
C PRO A 45 20.43 2.52 13.83
N TYR A 46 20.02 2.13 12.62
CA TYR A 46 20.70 2.54 11.39
C TYR A 46 20.18 3.86 10.82
N GLN A 47 18.85 4.04 10.80
CA GLN A 47 18.17 5.19 10.19
C GLN A 47 18.70 5.53 8.79
N ASN A 48 18.93 4.52 7.96
CA ASN A 48 19.44 4.69 6.61
C ASN A 48 19.11 3.45 5.77
N ALA A 49 18.28 3.62 4.75
CA ALA A 49 17.80 2.54 3.89
C ALA A 49 18.90 1.80 3.11
N LEU A 50 20.06 2.45 2.87
CA LEU A 50 21.15 1.85 2.11
C LEU A 50 21.70 0.59 2.79
N TYR A 51 21.69 0.53 4.13
CA TYR A 51 22.15 -0.68 4.85
C TYR A 51 21.34 -1.92 4.49
N GLY A 52 20.01 -1.82 4.47
CA GLY A 52 19.14 -2.92 4.05
C GLY A 52 19.37 -3.31 2.59
N VAL A 53 19.62 -2.34 1.71
CA VAL A 53 19.96 -2.61 0.30
C VAL A 53 21.27 -3.39 0.19
N LEU A 54 22.31 -2.96 0.90
CA LEU A 54 23.63 -3.61 0.89
C LEU A 54 23.57 -5.01 1.51
N GLU A 55 22.85 -5.19 2.61
CA GLU A 55 22.68 -6.49 3.27
C GLU A 55 21.96 -7.50 2.37
N ALA A 56 20.84 -7.11 1.76
CA ALA A 56 20.14 -7.97 0.81
C ALA A 56 21.01 -8.24 -0.43
N THR A 57 21.79 -7.27 -0.89
CA THR A 57 22.75 -7.49 -1.99
C THR A 57 23.84 -8.50 -1.60
N ALA A 58 24.31 -8.48 -0.34
CA ALA A 58 25.29 -9.45 0.15
C ALA A 58 24.73 -10.88 0.14
N GLN A 59 23.45 -11.05 0.51
CA GLN A 59 22.76 -12.33 0.40
C GLN A 59 22.66 -12.80 -1.06
N ILE A 60 22.34 -11.90 -2.00
CA ILE A 60 22.33 -12.25 -3.43
C ILE A 60 23.73 -12.64 -3.92
N ALA A 61 24.77 -11.93 -3.49
CA ALA A 61 26.16 -12.26 -3.83
C ALA A 61 26.53 -13.68 -3.36
N GLU A 62 26.12 -14.05 -2.15
CA GLU A 62 26.31 -15.40 -1.61
C GLU A 62 25.50 -16.46 -2.39
N LEU A 63 24.22 -16.19 -2.66
CA LEU A 63 23.33 -17.11 -3.38
C LEU A 63 23.76 -17.35 -4.84
N THR A 64 24.28 -16.32 -5.51
CA THR A 64 24.65 -16.38 -6.94
C THR A 64 26.13 -16.68 -7.18
N GLY A 65 26.96 -16.56 -6.14
CA GLY A 65 28.43 -16.67 -6.25
C GLY A 65 29.11 -15.48 -6.94
N ARG A 66 28.37 -14.41 -7.27
CA ARG A 66 28.91 -13.18 -7.89
C ARG A 66 29.47 -12.24 -6.83
N GLN A 67 30.60 -11.59 -7.10
CA GLN A 67 31.06 -10.51 -6.24
C GLN A 67 30.30 -9.23 -6.60
N LEU A 68 29.28 -8.88 -5.80
CA LEU A 68 28.50 -7.65 -6.00
C LEU A 68 28.95 -6.49 -5.11
N LEU A 69 29.71 -6.80 -4.06
CA LEU A 69 30.17 -5.86 -3.05
C LEU A 69 31.70 -5.94 -2.88
N ARG A 70 32.33 -4.78 -2.66
CA ARG A 70 33.73 -4.66 -2.23
C ARG A 70 33.80 -3.64 -1.10
N GLU A 71 34.39 -4.03 0.03
CA GLU A 71 34.56 -3.15 1.20
C GLU A 71 33.23 -2.49 1.65
N GLY A 72 32.13 -3.23 1.57
CA GLY A 72 30.80 -2.75 1.95
C GLY A 72 30.14 -1.80 0.93
N GLN A 73 30.70 -1.65 -0.27
CA GLN A 73 30.15 -0.80 -1.34
C GLN A 73 29.76 -1.63 -2.57
N LEU A 74 28.71 -1.21 -3.27
CA LEU A 74 28.32 -1.80 -4.56
C LEU A 74 29.45 -1.65 -5.57
N ILE A 75 29.84 -2.74 -6.23
CA ILE A 75 30.78 -2.69 -7.34
C ILE A 75 30.01 -2.21 -8.58
N MET A 76 30.33 -1.00 -9.05
CA MET A 76 29.72 -0.41 -10.25
C MET A 76 30.77 0.36 -11.08
N PRO A 77 30.85 0.20 -12.41
CA PRO A 77 30.02 -0.68 -13.24
C PRO A 77 30.39 -2.17 -13.10
N GLN A 78 29.60 -3.05 -13.73
CA GLN A 78 29.90 -4.48 -13.83
C GLN A 78 31.22 -4.71 -14.59
N GLY A 79 32.07 -5.60 -14.07
CA GLY A 79 33.32 -6.03 -14.68
C GLY A 79 33.15 -7.17 -15.70
N SER A 80 34.25 -7.58 -16.34
CA SER A 80 34.25 -8.64 -17.37
C SER A 80 33.79 -10.02 -16.85
N ASP A 81 34.02 -10.29 -15.57
CA ASP A 81 33.71 -11.57 -14.93
C ASP A 81 32.26 -11.61 -14.39
N ARG A 82 31.41 -10.66 -14.82
CA ARG A 82 30.05 -10.40 -14.32
C ARG A 82 29.97 -9.96 -12.85
N ASP A 83 31.10 -9.68 -12.21
CA ASP A 83 31.13 -9.04 -10.89
C ASP A 83 30.61 -7.61 -10.95
N GLY A 84 29.90 -7.20 -9.89
CA GLY A 84 29.23 -5.90 -9.82
C GLY A 84 27.95 -5.80 -10.65
N ILE A 85 27.43 -4.58 -10.72
CA ILE A 85 26.20 -4.21 -11.41
C ILE A 85 26.42 -2.94 -12.25
N ASN A 86 25.62 -2.73 -13.28
CA ASN A 86 25.67 -1.51 -14.10
C ASN A 86 24.76 -0.41 -13.56
N GLN A 87 23.63 -0.79 -12.95
CA GLN A 87 22.59 0.15 -12.50
C GLN A 87 21.96 -0.27 -11.18
N LEU A 88 21.64 0.73 -10.37
CA LEU A 88 20.70 0.61 -9.25
C LEU A 88 19.42 1.36 -9.61
N VAL A 89 18.27 0.74 -9.37
CA VAL A 89 16.96 1.40 -9.44
C VAL A 89 16.27 1.23 -8.09
N VAL A 90 15.61 2.28 -7.60
CA VAL A 90 15.02 2.29 -6.26
C VAL A 90 13.54 2.65 -6.31
N VAL A 91 12.72 1.84 -5.65
CA VAL A 91 11.32 2.14 -5.33
C VAL A 91 11.08 2.05 -3.83
N THR A 92 10.13 2.83 -3.31
CA THR A 92 9.89 2.86 -1.86
C THR A 92 8.45 3.14 -1.45
N SER A 93 8.02 2.56 -0.33
CA SER A 93 6.80 2.92 0.41
C SER A 93 7.11 3.43 1.82
N ALA A 94 8.40 3.64 2.12
CA ALA A 94 8.92 3.88 3.46
C ALA A 94 9.06 5.36 3.86
N ALA A 95 8.72 6.30 2.97
CA ALA A 95 8.83 7.74 3.25
C ALA A 95 7.71 8.29 4.15
N GLY A 96 6.70 7.47 4.47
CA GLY A 96 5.53 7.85 5.25
C GLY A 96 4.44 8.56 4.41
N PRO A 97 3.25 8.77 4.97
CA PRO A 97 2.16 9.44 4.27
C PRO A 97 2.30 10.97 4.31
N MET A 98 1.81 11.65 3.27
CA MET A 98 1.58 13.09 3.25
C MET A 98 0.30 13.41 4.02
N THR A 99 0.40 14.21 5.08
CA THR A 99 -0.79 14.64 5.83
C THR A 99 -1.56 15.71 5.05
N LEU A 100 -2.87 15.49 4.87
CA LEU A 100 -3.73 16.29 4.01
C LEU A 100 -4.94 16.81 4.80
N VAL A 101 -5.28 18.08 4.59
CA VAL A 101 -6.61 18.61 4.92
C VAL A 101 -7.37 18.86 3.63
N ILE A 102 -8.63 18.43 3.58
CA ILE A 102 -9.55 18.74 2.48
C ILE A 102 -10.52 19.81 2.96
N THR A 103 -10.71 20.85 2.16
CA THR A 103 -11.81 21.81 2.35
C THR A 103 -12.69 21.81 1.12
N ALA A 104 -14.01 21.74 1.29
CA ALA A 104 -14.94 21.55 0.20
C ALA A 104 -16.26 22.30 0.42
N ILE A 105 -17.02 22.57 -0.64
CA ILE A 105 -18.34 23.20 -0.48
C ILE A 105 -19.36 22.23 0.09
N ALA A 106 -19.38 20.99 -0.41
CA ALA A 106 -20.36 19.97 -0.04
C ALA A 106 -19.68 18.62 0.25
N ALA A 107 -20.17 17.90 1.26
CA ALA A 107 -19.62 16.62 1.68
C ALA A 107 -19.80 15.53 0.61
N ASP A 108 -21.03 15.31 0.16
CA ASP A 108 -21.39 14.18 -0.71
C ASP A 108 -20.90 14.31 -2.16
N VAL A 109 -20.41 15.49 -2.55
CA VAL A 109 -20.00 15.79 -3.93
C VAL A 109 -18.54 16.24 -3.95
N SER A 110 -18.25 17.46 -3.49
CA SER A 110 -16.92 18.05 -3.65
C SER A 110 -15.87 17.41 -2.75
N ALA A 111 -16.21 17.11 -1.49
CA ALA A 111 -15.28 16.44 -0.58
C ALA A 111 -15.01 15.00 -1.02
N ARG A 112 -16.05 14.27 -1.46
CA ARG A 112 -15.92 12.91 -1.97
C ARG A 112 -14.97 12.83 -3.19
N SER A 113 -15.13 13.68 -4.20
CA SER A 113 -14.18 13.71 -5.34
C SER A 113 -12.76 14.08 -4.91
N ALA A 114 -12.61 14.96 -3.92
CA ALA A 114 -11.30 15.31 -3.36
C ALA A 114 -10.64 14.14 -2.61
N ILE A 115 -11.43 13.34 -1.90
CA ILE A 115 -10.97 12.10 -1.25
C ILE A 115 -10.53 11.08 -2.31
N HIS A 116 -11.31 10.87 -3.37
CA HIS A 116 -10.90 9.99 -4.48
C HIS A 116 -9.61 10.46 -5.17
N ALA A 117 -9.44 11.77 -5.36
CA ALA A 117 -8.19 12.32 -5.87
C ALA A 117 -7.02 12.07 -4.90
N SER A 118 -7.24 12.14 -3.59
CA SER A 118 -6.22 11.89 -2.56
C SER A 118 -5.65 10.47 -2.61
N HIS A 119 -6.48 9.48 -3.00
CA HIS A 119 -6.08 8.08 -3.07
C HIS A 119 -5.11 7.73 -4.21
N ALA A 120 -4.59 8.71 -4.96
CA ALA A 120 -3.57 8.44 -5.97
C ALA A 120 -2.17 8.18 -5.39
N THR A 121 -1.89 8.59 -4.17
CA THR A 121 -0.58 8.42 -3.51
C THR A 121 -0.75 8.21 -2.01
N TYR A 122 0.36 8.08 -1.27
CA TYR A 122 0.33 7.87 0.17
C TYR A 122 -0.10 9.15 0.91
N THR A 123 -1.40 9.32 1.14
CA THR A 123 -1.96 10.42 1.92
C THR A 123 -2.57 9.94 3.24
N ALA A 124 -2.49 10.80 4.26
CA ALA A 124 -3.21 10.67 5.51
C ALA A 124 -4.18 11.85 5.66
N LEU A 125 -5.48 11.60 5.47
CA LEU A 125 -6.50 12.64 5.64
C LEU A 125 -6.66 12.96 7.13
N LEU A 126 -6.23 14.16 7.54
CA LEU A 126 -6.38 14.61 8.92
C LEU A 126 -7.81 15.08 9.20
N GLN A 127 -8.39 15.82 8.26
CA GLN A 127 -9.74 16.36 8.37
C GLN A 127 -10.29 16.74 6.99
N ALA A 128 -11.58 16.51 6.78
CA ALA A 128 -12.37 17.14 5.72
C ALA A 128 -13.30 18.19 6.33
N VAL A 129 -13.27 19.43 5.81
CA VAL A 129 -14.12 20.54 6.24
C VAL A 129 -15.06 20.91 5.12
N THR A 130 -16.36 20.88 5.37
CA THR A 130 -17.38 21.17 4.34
C THR A 130 -18.28 22.33 4.75
N LEU A 131 -18.73 23.17 3.81
CA LEU A 131 -19.55 24.35 4.17
C LEU A 131 -20.99 23.98 4.54
N ASP A 132 -21.52 22.89 3.98
CA ASP A 132 -22.85 22.37 4.28
C ASP A 132 -22.96 21.76 5.69
N ASP A 133 -21.84 21.32 6.30
CA ASP A 133 -21.80 20.97 7.73
C ASP A 133 -22.27 22.12 8.63
N ALA A 134 -22.14 23.38 8.18
CA ALA A 134 -22.60 24.54 8.94
C ALA A 134 -24.12 24.59 9.07
N ALA A 135 -24.87 24.05 8.09
CA ALA A 135 -26.32 24.10 8.04
C ALA A 135 -27.00 23.08 8.98
N GLY A 136 -26.29 22.02 9.37
CA GLY A 136 -26.78 20.97 10.27
C GLY A 136 -26.57 21.25 11.76
N GLN A 137 -25.94 22.38 12.13
CA GLN A 137 -25.57 22.68 13.51
C GLN A 137 -26.64 23.52 14.23
N PRO A 138 -26.93 23.26 15.53
CA PRO A 138 -27.87 24.07 16.31
C PRO A 138 -27.44 25.54 16.33
N MET A 139 -28.42 26.46 16.36
CA MET A 139 -28.14 27.88 16.57
C MET A 139 -27.32 28.08 17.85
N VAL A 140 -26.18 28.76 17.69
CA VAL A 140 -25.16 29.01 18.71
C VAL A 140 -25.77 29.79 19.87
N SER A 141 -25.57 29.31 21.12
CA SER A 141 -25.97 30.06 22.32
C SER A 141 -25.02 31.23 22.56
N VAL A 142 -25.45 32.25 23.31
CA VAL A 142 -24.59 33.39 23.66
C VAL A 142 -23.37 32.90 24.46
N GLY A 143 -22.18 32.92 23.83
CA GLY A 143 -20.92 32.48 24.43
C GLY A 143 -20.25 31.28 23.74
N ASP A 144 -20.97 30.58 22.86
CA ASP A 144 -20.41 29.48 22.07
C ASP A 144 -19.70 29.99 20.82
N LEU A 145 -18.64 29.29 20.39
CA LEU A 145 -17.94 29.58 19.14
C LEU A 145 -18.87 29.34 17.95
N SER A 146 -18.84 30.27 16.99
CA SER A 146 -19.48 30.09 15.69
C SER A 146 -18.89 28.87 14.96
N TRP A 147 -19.64 28.31 14.02
CA TRP A 147 -19.16 27.17 13.22
C TRP A 147 -17.79 27.45 12.57
N ILE A 148 -17.58 28.67 12.04
CA ILE A 148 -16.32 29.03 11.40
C ILE A 148 -15.17 29.13 12.41
N GLU A 149 -15.42 29.65 13.60
CA GLU A 149 -14.41 29.70 14.67
C GLU A 149 -14.04 28.29 15.14
N ARG A 150 -15.00 27.37 15.23
CA ARG A 150 -14.73 25.96 15.53
C ARG A 150 -13.86 25.29 14.46
N GLN A 151 -14.16 25.51 13.18
CA GLN A 151 -13.35 24.95 12.09
C GLN A 151 -11.95 25.56 12.08
N VAL A 152 -11.82 26.88 12.22
CA VAL A 152 -10.51 27.54 12.31
C VAL A 152 -9.72 27.01 13.51
N GLN A 153 -10.34 26.87 14.68
CA GLN A 153 -9.67 26.31 15.87
C GLN A 153 -9.23 24.85 15.65
N SER A 154 -10.09 24.03 15.02
CA SER A 154 -9.75 22.65 14.66
C SER A 154 -8.54 22.63 13.72
N LEU A 155 -8.60 23.39 12.62
CA LEU A 155 -7.53 23.43 11.63
C LEU A 155 -6.21 24.03 12.16
N LEU A 156 -6.28 24.98 13.10
CA LEU A 156 -5.09 25.53 13.78
C LEU A 156 -4.38 24.50 14.66
N SER A 157 -5.11 23.51 15.17
CA SER A 157 -4.51 22.39 15.92
C SER A 157 -3.82 21.36 15.01
N LEU A 158 -4.15 21.36 13.71
CA LEU A 158 -3.59 20.45 12.72
C LEU A 158 -2.32 21.04 12.08
N ARG A 159 -1.40 20.15 11.72
CA ARG A 159 -0.19 20.49 10.95
C ARG A 159 -0.13 19.67 9.66
N PRO A 160 -1.04 19.89 8.70
CA PRO A 160 -0.99 19.19 7.42
C PRO A 160 0.21 19.62 6.59
N ASP A 161 0.76 18.67 5.84
CA ASP A 161 1.77 18.91 4.81
C ASP A 161 1.18 19.68 3.61
N ALA A 162 -0.11 19.44 3.28
CA ALA A 162 -0.81 20.14 2.20
C ALA A 162 -2.30 20.35 2.50
N VAL A 163 -2.92 21.30 1.81
CA VAL A 163 -4.38 21.50 1.81
C VAL A 163 -4.93 21.39 0.39
N LEU A 164 -6.03 20.66 0.21
CA LEU A 164 -6.79 20.59 -1.04
C LEU A 164 -8.11 21.35 -0.88
N ILE A 165 -8.28 22.42 -1.64
CA ILE A 165 -9.53 23.18 -1.73
C ILE A 165 -10.30 22.72 -2.96
N ALA A 166 -11.45 22.10 -2.73
CA ALA A 166 -12.32 21.55 -3.76
C ALA A 166 -13.67 22.27 -3.80
N GLY A 167 -14.29 22.27 -4.98
CA GLY A 167 -15.73 22.49 -5.10
C GLY A 167 -16.18 23.69 -5.93
N GLY A 168 -17.50 23.72 -6.06
CA GLY A 168 -18.22 24.51 -7.05
C GLY A 168 -18.17 23.80 -8.40
N LEU A 169 -19.32 23.56 -9.01
CA LEU A 169 -19.39 23.23 -10.43
C LEU A 169 -18.81 24.40 -11.25
N GLU A 170 -18.44 24.19 -12.51
CA GLU A 170 -18.10 25.31 -13.38
C GLU A 170 -19.26 26.30 -13.44
N HIS A 171 -18.95 27.60 -13.38
CA HIS A 171 -19.93 28.69 -13.25
C HIS A 171 -20.78 28.63 -11.96
N GLY A 172 -20.26 27.92 -10.94
CA GLY A 172 -20.91 27.71 -9.66
C GLY A 172 -20.53 28.71 -8.57
N ALA A 173 -20.49 28.24 -7.32
CA ALA A 173 -20.48 29.08 -6.13
C ALA A 173 -19.09 29.70 -5.82
N VAL A 174 -18.78 30.82 -6.48
CA VAL A 174 -17.53 31.58 -6.29
C VAL A 174 -17.33 32.06 -4.84
N ASP A 175 -18.34 32.66 -4.21
CA ASP A 175 -18.22 33.22 -2.86
C ASP A 175 -17.98 32.15 -1.79
N ALA A 176 -18.57 30.97 -1.97
CA ALA A 176 -18.40 29.84 -1.07
C ALA A 176 -16.95 29.33 -1.11
N VAL A 177 -16.38 29.13 -2.31
CA VAL A 177 -14.97 28.75 -2.46
C VAL A 177 -14.05 29.81 -1.88
N ASN A 178 -14.31 31.10 -2.16
CA ASN A 178 -13.50 32.19 -1.63
C ASN A 178 -13.50 32.21 -0.09
N ARG A 179 -14.63 31.88 0.52
CA ARG A 179 -14.73 31.74 1.98
C ARG A 179 -13.85 30.60 2.51
N LEU A 180 -13.80 29.45 1.83
CA LEU A 180 -12.90 28.35 2.19
C LEU A 180 -11.43 28.77 2.09
N ALA A 181 -11.06 29.46 1.02
CA ALA A 181 -9.71 29.99 0.85
C ALA A 181 -9.32 30.94 1.99
N HIS A 182 -10.24 31.80 2.44
CA HIS A 182 -10.00 32.65 3.60
C HIS A 182 -9.80 31.86 4.90
N ILE A 183 -10.63 30.84 5.15
CA ILE A 183 -10.48 29.94 6.31
C ILE A 183 -9.10 29.28 6.30
N VAL A 184 -8.68 28.72 5.16
CA VAL A 184 -7.36 28.12 5.00
C VAL A 184 -6.26 29.15 5.24
N GLY A 185 -6.38 30.35 4.67
CA GLY A 185 -5.42 31.44 4.83
C GLY A 185 -5.26 31.90 6.29
N LEU A 186 -6.31 31.84 7.10
CA LEU A 186 -6.22 32.15 8.55
C LEU A 186 -5.36 31.12 9.31
N THR A 187 -5.31 29.86 8.85
CA THR A 187 -4.53 28.80 9.52
C THR A 187 -3.02 28.90 9.26
N ALA A 188 -2.59 29.73 8.29
CA ALA A 188 -1.19 29.97 7.98
C ALA A 188 -0.51 30.93 8.97
N VAL A 189 -1.28 31.70 9.74
CA VAL A 189 -0.75 32.70 10.67
C VAL A 189 -0.63 32.12 12.07
N SER A 190 0.56 32.18 12.65
CA SER A 190 0.82 31.81 14.04
C SER A 190 1.44 32.98 14.79
N THR A 191 1.11 33.12 16.08
CA THR A 191 1.71 34.16 16.94
C THR A 191 2.76 33.51 17.83
N THR A 192 4.01 33.91 17.66
CA THR A 192 5.13 33.54 18.52
C THR A 192 5.50 34.72 19.42
N VAL A 193 6.10 34.44 20.57
CA VAL A 193 6.68 35.47 21.45
C VAL A 193 8.19 35.31 21.37
N ASP A 194 8.87 36.36 20.94
CA ASP A 194 10.33 36.32 20.87
C ASP A 194 10.98 36.41 22.26
N SER A 195 12.31 36.24 22.31
CA SER A 195 13.09 36.32 23.54
C SER A 195 13.03 37.70 24.24
N SER A 196 12.51 38.72 23.57
CA SER A 196 12.30 40.07 24.11
C SER A 196 10.88 40.31 24.63
N GLY A 197 10.01 39.29 24.57
CA GLY A 197 8.61 39.39 24.99
C GLY A 197 7.71 40.09 23.97
N GLN A 198 8.19 40.35 22.74
CA GLN A 198 7.38 40.91 21.68
C GLN A 198 6.64 39.81 20.92
N GLN A 199 5.35 40.06 20.65
CA GLN A 199 4.55 39.18 19.81
C GLN A 199 4.96 39.38 18.35
N ARG A 200 5.33 38.29 17.69
CA ARG A 200 5.62 38.23 16.26
C ARG A 200 4.59 37.33 15.59
N GLN A 201 4.05 37.78 14.45
CA GLN A 201 3.25 36.93 13.59
C GLN A 201 4.17 36.24 12.60
N ASP A 202 4.23 34.92 12.66
CA ASP A 202 4.96 34.09 11.72
C ASP A 202 3.98 33.42 10.76
N ILE A 203 4.29 33.53 9.46
CA ILE A 203 3.50 32.93 8.39
C ILE A 203 4.14 31.59 8.01
N THR A 204 3.38 30.51 8.17
CA THR A 204 3.74 29.18 7.70
C THR A 204 3.07 28.93 6.35
N ALA A 205 3.72 29.39 5.28
CA ALA A 205 3.26 29.13 3.92
C ALA A 205 3.34 27.64 3.62
N ARG A 206 2.17 27.03 3.36
CA ARG A 206 2.04 25.61 3.04
C ARG A 206 1.49 25.44 1.62
N PRO A 207 1.75 24.29 0.96
CA PRO A 207 1.11 23.93 -0.29
C PRO A 207 -0.42 23.94 -0.18
N VAL A 208 -1.06 24.63 -1.11
CA VAL A 208 -2.51 24.59 -1.29
C VAL A 208 -2.81 24.25 -2.74
N ILE A 209 -3.45 23.09 -2.96
CA ILE A 209 -3.99 22.72 -4.26
C ILE A 209 -5.39 23.30 -4.36
N TYR A 210 -5.64 24.11 -5.36
CA TYR A 210 -6.97 24.60 -5.71
C TYR A 210 -7.51 23.85 -6.92
N ALA A 211 -8.57 23.07 -6.70
CA ALA A 211 -9.21 22.21 -7.69
C ALA A 211 -10.74 22.44 -7.74
N GLY A 212 -11.14 23.71 -7.70
CA GLY A 212 -12.53 24.15 -7.82
C GLY A 212 -12.81 24.94 -9.09
N ASN A 213 -14.02 25.51 -9.18
CA ASN A 213 -14.49 26.22 -10.38
C ASN A 213 -13.55 27.31 -10.90
N SER A 214 -13.44 27.41 -12.23
CA SER A 214 -12.48 28.33 -12.85
C SER A 214 -12.75 29.82 -12.56
N ASP A 215 -14.01 30.21 -12.38
CA ASP A 215 -14.43 31.60 -12.11
C ASP A 215 -13.96 32.13 -10.74
N ALA A 216 -13.62 31.26 -9.79
CA ALA A 216 -13.16 31.64 -8.46
C ALA A 216 -11.63 31.73 -8.33
N ARG A 217 -10.86 31.32 -9.36
CA ARG A 217 -9.39 31.21 -9.31
C ARG A 217 -8.71 32.47 -8.81
N ASP A 218 -9.00 33.61 -9.43
CA ASP A 218 -8.34 34.88 -9.10
C ASP A 218 -8.59 35.30 -7.65
N ARG A 219 -9.83 35.11 -7.16
CA ARG A 219 -10.20 35.42 -5.77
C ARG A 219 -9.53 34.49 -4.77
N VAL A 220 -9.42 33.20 -5.09
CA VAL A 220 -8.72 32.22 -4.23
C VAL A 220 -7.24 32.55 -4.15
N VAL A 221 -6.61 32.87 -5.28
CA VAL A 221 -5.21 33.28 -5.34
C VAL A 221 -4.98 34.55 -4.51
N GLU A 222 -5.86 35.53 -4.65
CA GLU A 222 -5.80 36.77 -3.84
C GLU A 222 -5.97 36.47 -2.34
N ALA A 223 -6.95 35.65 -1.96
CA ALA A 223 -7.24 35.32 -0.55
C ALA A 223 -6.11 34.57 0.15
N LEU A 224 -5.31 33.81 -0.61
CA LEU A 224 -4.19 33.01 -0.12
C LEU A 224 -2.81 33.65 -0.38
N SER A 225 -2.77 34.82 -1.04
CA SER A 225 -1.54 35.54 -1.35
C SER A 225 -0.70 35.75 -0.08
N ASP A 226 0.60 35.51 -0.20
CA ASP A 226 1.59 35.58 0.88
C ASP A 226 1.37 34.61 2.06
N ARG A 227 0.35 33.74 2.01
CA ARG A 227 -0.02 32.80 3.08
C ARG A 227 0.10 31.33 2.68
N ALA A 228 0.28 31.04 1.39
CA ALA A 228 0.39 29.67 0.86
C ALA A 228 1.25 29.59 -0.42
N GLU A 229 1.77 28.41 -0.72
CA GLU A 229 2.30 28.04 -2.04
C GLU A 229 1.14 27.44 -2.85
N ILE A 230 0.59 28.19 -3.80
CA ILE A 230 -0.69 27.85 -4.46
C ILE A 230 -0.45 27.09 -5.77
N PHE A 231 -1.14 25.96 -5.93
CA PHE A 231 -1.14 25.15 -7.14
C PHE A 231 -2.57 25.06 -7.68
N VAL A 232 -2.83 25.70 -8.82
CA VAL A 232 -4.16 25.68 -9.45
C VAL A 232 -4.20 24.54 -10.47
N VAL A 233 -5.23 23.69 -10.34
CA VAL A 233 -5.51 22.60 -11.28
C VAL A 233 -6.94 22.72 -11.82
N GLU A 234 -7.31 21.84 -12.74
CA GLU A 234 -8.68 21.72 -13.22
C GLU A 234 -9.62 21.28 -12.11
N ASN A 235 -10.88 21.68 -12.24
CA ASN A 235 -11.92 21.38 -11.27
C ASN A 235 -12.18 19.87 -11.18
N LEU A 236 -12.21 19.34 -9.95
CA LEU A 236 -12.49 17.93 -9.67
C LEU A 236 -13.89 17.51 -10.13
N ARG A 237 -14.85 18.44 -10.09
CA ARG A 237 -16.26 18.19 -10.41
C ARG A 237 -16.81 19.33 -11.29
N PRO A 238 -16.44 19.41 -12.58
CA PRO A 238 -16.90 20.47 -13.47
C PRO A 238 -18.44 20.51 -13.62
N ALA A 239 -19.07 19.32 -13.62
CA ALA A 239 -20.52 19.14 -13.67
C ALA A 239 -20.97 18.08 -12.64
N LEU A 240 -22.25 18.06 -12.29
CA LEU A 240 -22.76 17.19 -11.22
C LEU A 240 -22.51 15.70 -11.51
N ASP A 241 -22.49 15.28 -12.76
CA ASP A 241 -22.29 13.90 -13.22
C ASP A 241 -20.90 13.65 -13.82
N GLN A 242 -20.02 14.67 -13.81
CA GLN A 242 -18.68 14.59 -14.40
C GLN A 242 -17.60 14.81 -13.36
N GLU A 243 -16.75 13.79 -13.16
CA GLU A 243 -15.52 13.91 -12.37
C GLU A 243 -14.29 14.01 -13.26
N PHE A 244 -13.33 14.82 -12.83
CA PHE A 244 -12.05 14.98 -13.50
C PHE A 244 -10.88 15.03 -12.50
N LEU A 245 -10.51 13.85 -12.01
CA LEU A 245 -9.56 13.71 -10.89
C LEU A 245 -8.08 13.77 -11.30
N ALA A 246 -7.76 13.49 -12.56
CA ALA A 246 -6.38 13.25 -13.00
C ALA A 246 -5.40 14.41 -12.70
N PRO A 247 -5.74 15.69 -12.94
CA PRO A 247 -4.81 16.79 -12.65
C PRO A 247 -4.50 16.96 -11.17
N ALA A 248 -5.51 16.83 -10.30
CA ALA A 248 -5.31 16.87 -8.85
C ALA A 248 -4.47 15.68 -8.36
N ARG A 249 -4.70 14.48 -8.91
CA ARG A 249 -3.90 13.28 -8.62
C ARG A 249 -2.43 13.47 -8.98
N GLN A 250 -2.17 14.01 -10.16
CA GLN A 250 -0.82 14.31 -10.63
C GLN A 250 -0.13 15.33 -9.71
N GLU A 251 -0.84 16.38 -9.31
CA GLU A 251 -0.30 17.42 -8.44
C GLU A 251 -0.02 16.91 -7.02
N LEU A 252 -0.91 16.07 -6.46
CA LEU A 252 -0.68 15.37 -5.19
C LEU A 252 0.55 14.47 -5.24
N GLY A 253 0.72 13.69 -6.32
CA GLY A 253 1.92 12.87 -6.54
C GLY A 253 3.19 13.72 -6.62
N ARG A 254 3.14 14.84 -7.36
CA ARG A 254 4.26 15.78 -7.48
C ARG A 254 4.64 16.42 -6.14
N LEU A 255 3.66 16.79 -5.31
CA LEU A 255 3.92 17.28 -3.95
C LEU A 255 4.55 16.19 -3.07
N TYR A 256 4.05 14.95 -3.15
CA TYR A 256 4.62 13.82 -2.43
C TYR A 256 6.12 13.62 -2.79
N GLU A 257 6.43 13.56 -4.08
CA GLU A 257 7.80 13.42 -4.58
C GLU A 257 8.72 14.57 -4.15
N LYS A 258 8.20 15.80 -4.15
CA LYS A 258 8.97 17.01 -3.78
C LYS A 258 9.21 17.12 -2.28
N GLN A 259 8.26 16.74 -1.43
CA GLN A 259 8.26 17.10 -0.01
C GLN A 259 8.34 15.94 0.97
N ILE A 260 7.79 14.77 0.59
CA ILE A 260 7.68 13.61 1.49
C ILE A 260 8.75 12.60 1.16
N LEU A 261 8.91 12.25 -0.13
CA LEU A 261 9.93 11.29 -0.56
C LEU A 261 11.35 11.63 -0.07
N PRO A 262 11.82 12.90 -0.03
CA PRO A 262 13.12 13.26 0.51
C PRO A 262 13.31 12.98 2.02
N ARG A 263 12.23 12.67 2.76
CA ARG A 263 12.29 12.28 4.18
C ARG A 263 12.79 10.86 4.38
N LEU A 264 12.84 10.03 3.32
CA LEU A 264 13.35 8.67 3.40
C LEU A 264 14.80 8.68 3.95
N PRO A 265 15.06 8.01 5.08
CA PRO A 265 16.40 7.96 5.65
C PRO A 265 17.40 7.30 4.69
N GLY A 266 18.54 7.94 4.43
CA GLY A 266 19.54 7.46 3.47
C GLY A 266 19.31 7.82 2.00
N ILE A 267 18.25 8.57 1.67
CA ILE A 267 17.90 8.86 0.27
C ILE A 267 18.99 9.57 -0.53
N ALA A 268 19.81 10.41 0.11
CA ALA A 268 20.90 11.11 -0.56
C ALA A 268 21.94 10.14 -1.14
N GLY A 269 22.27 9.07 -0.41
CA GLY A 269 23.16 8.01 -0.90
C GLY A 269 22.53 7.26 -2.08
N LEU A 270 21.26 6.87 -1.93
CA LEU A 270 20.51 6.17 -2.97
C LEU A 270 20.40 6.98 -4.27
N ARG A 271 20.13 8.29 -4.18
CA ARG A 271 20.07 9.19 -5.34
C ARG A 271 21.40 9.35 -6.08
N ARG A 272 22.53 9.29 -5.36
CA ARG A 272 23.85 9.34 -6.01
C ARG A 272 24.15 8.06 -6.80
N MET A 273 23.60 6.93 -6.37
CA MET A 273 23.86 5.61 -6.94
C MET A 273 22.84 5.21 -8.02
N SER A 274 21.60 5.69 -7.91
CA SER A 274 20.53 5.42 -8.87
C SER A 274 20.59 6.38 -10.06
N ARG A 275 20.60 5.86 -11.29
CA ARG A 275 20.49 6.68 -12.51
C ARG A 275 19.06 7.06 -12.85
N ALA A 276 18.09 6.28 -12.38
CA ALA A 276 16.67 6.59 -12.52
C ALA A 276 16.16 7.36 -11.29
N PRO A 277 15.12 8.21 -11.44
CA PRO A 277 14.43 8.80 -10.30
C PRO A 277 13.93 7.73 -9.34
N ILE A 278 14.08 7.97 -8.04
CA ILE A 278 13.45 7.12 -7.01
C ILE A 278 11.94 7.34 -7.09
N ARG A 279 11.18 6.26 -7.21
CA ARG A 279 9.71 6.31 -7.31
C ARG A 279 9.05 5.66 -6.10
N THR A 280 7.75 5.88 -5.96
CA THR A 280 6.98 5.18 -4.94
C THR A 280 6.59 3.77 -5.40
N VAL A 281 6.32 2.87 -4.45
CA VAL A 281 5.80 1.53 -4.76
C VAL A 281 4.42 1.60 -5.42
N CYS A 282 3.54 2.51 -4.98
CA CYS A 282 2.22 2.68 -5.61
C CYS A 282 2.32 3.18 -7.05
N ASP A 283 3.24 4.11 -7.36
CA ASP A 283 3.47 4.59 -8.72
C ASP A 283 4.02 3.49 -9.64
N ALA A 284 4.94 2.67 -9.12
CA ALA A 284 5.50 1.54 -9.85
C ALA A 284 4.45 0.45 -10.10
N SER A 285 3.67 0.10 -9.08
CA SER A 285 2.62 -0.93 -9.17
C SER A 285 1.46 -0.48 -10.08
N GLY A 286 1.06 0.78 -9.99
CA GLY A 286 0.05 1.37 -10.89
C GLY A 286 0.50 1.38 -12.34
N LEU A 287 1.80 1.65 -12.61
CA LEU A 287 2.37 1.54 -13.95
C LEU A 287 2.28 0.10 -14.49
N VAL A 288 2.61 -0.89 -13.66
CA VAL A 288 2.50 -2.31 -14.04
C VAL A 288 1.04 -2.70 -14.29
N ALA A 289 0.10 -2.31 -13.44
CA ALA A 289 -1.32 -2.61 -13.64
C ALA A 289 -1.82 -2.09 -15.00
N ARG A 290 -1.46 -0.85 -15.36
CA ARG A 290 -1.77 -0.26 -16.67
C ARG A 290 -1.09 -1.00 -17.82
N PHE A 291 0.20 -1.27 -17.67
CA PHE A 291 0.98 -1.99 -18.68
C PHE A 291 0.37 -3.37 -18.96
N VAL A 292 0.05 -4.15 -17.92
CA VAL A 292 -0.54 -5.48 -18.07
C VAL A 292 -1.91 -5.40 -18.74
N ALA A 293 -2.74 -4.41 -18.37
CA ALA A 293 -4.05 -4.21 -18.96
C ALA A 293 -3.96 -3.91 -20.47
N GLU A 294 -3.05 -3.02 -20.88
CA GLU A 294 -2.83 -2.69 -22.29
C GLU A 294 -2.17 -3.84 -23.05
N HIS A 295 -1.10 -4.43 -22.50
CA HIS A 295 -0.29 -5.45 -23.17
C HIS A 295 -1.05 -6.77 -23.38
N ALA A 296 -1.86 -7.17 -22.40
CA ALA A 296 -2.64 -8.40 -22.48
C ALA A 296 -4.08 -8.17 -22.98
N GLU A 297 -4.47 -6.91 -23.25
CA GLU A 297 -5.85 -6.50 -23.57
C GLU A 297 -6.87 -7.02 -22.54
N ARG A 298 -6.48 -6.99 -21.25
CA ARG A 298 -7.26 -7.54 -20.13
C ARG A 298 -7.65 -6.48 -19.12
N ARG A 299 -8.66 -6.81 -18.30
CA ARG A 299 -9.15 -5.98 -17.22
C ARG A 299 -8.56 -6.53 -15.91
N VAL A 300 -7.71 -5.74 -15.27
CA VAL A 300 -6.85 -6.13 -14.16
C VAL A 300 -7.30 -5.45 -12.88
N LEU A 301 -7.43 -6.23 -11.80
CA LEU A 301 -7.47 -5.74 -10.43
C LEU A 301 -6.18 -6.12 -9.73
N LEU A 302 -5.35 -5.13 -9.39
CA LEU A 302 -4.16 -5.33 -8.57
C LEU A 302 -4.46 -4.93 -7.13
N VAL A 303 -4.19 -5.80 -6.16
CA VAL A 303 -4.36 -5.50 -4.73
C VAL A 303 -3.06 -5.73 -3.98
N ASP A 304 -2.76 -4.86 -3.03
CA ASP A 304 -1.55 -4.93 -2.21
C ASP A 304 -1.88 -4.64 -0.74
N ALA A 305 -1.35 -5.47 0.15
CA ALA A 305 -1.42 -5.27 1.61
C ALA A 305 -0.01 -5.20 2.18
N GLY A 306 0.43 -4.00 2.53
CA GLY A 306 1.73 -3.75 3.14
C GLY A 306 1.67 -3.53 4.66
N ALA A 307 2.84 -3.26 5.25
CA ALA A 307 2.95 -3.00 6.68
C ALA A 307 2.31 -1.64 7.08
N SER A 308 2.46 -0.60 6.28
CA SER A 308 1.94 0.75 6.56
C SER A 308 0.72 1.15 5.75
N SER A 309 0.59 0.61 4.53
CA SER A 309 -0.42 1.00 3.55
C SER A 309 -0.97 -0.22 2.82
N SER A 310 -2.14 -0.04 2.22
CA SER A 310 -2.75 -1.02 1.31
C SER A 310 -3.29 -0.29 0.09
N SER A 311 -3.38 -0.99 -1.03
CA SER A 311 -3.86 -0.38 -2.27
C SER A 311 -4.64 -1.33 -3.14
N ALA A 312 -5.54 -0.76 -3.95
CA ALA A 312 -6.23 -1.45 -5.03
C ALA A 312 -6.12 -0.59 -6.30
N PHE A 313 -5.78 -1.23 -7.42
CA PHE A 313 -5.71 -0.58 -8.72
C PHE A 313 -6.57 -1.35 -9.70
N TYR A 314 -7.54 -0.67 -10.29
CA TYR A 314 -8.25 -1.20 -11.45
C TYR A 314 -7.64 -0.60 -12.72
N ALA A 315 -7.33 -1.46 -13.68
CA ALA A 315 -6.82 -1.07 -14.98
C ALA A 315 -7.51 -1.86 -16.11
N ALA A 316 -7.83 -1.16 -17.18
CA ALA A 316 -8.29 -1.72 -18.45
C ALA A 316 -7.66 -0.88 -19.58
N PRO A 317 -7.68 -1.32 -20.84
CA PRO A 317 -7.21 -0.47 -21.95
C PRO A 317 -7.84 0.93 -21.89
N GLY A 318 -7.00 1.97 -21.78
CA GLY A 318 -7.39 3.37 -21.66
C GLY A 318 -8.02 3.79 -20.31
N ARG A 319 -8.14 2.92 -19.30
CA ARG A 319 -8.79 3.22 -18.01
C ARG A 319 -7.87 2.83 -16.84
N PHE A 320 -7.75 3.72 -15.86
CA PHE A 320 -6.96 3.47 -14.66
C PHE A 320 -7.52 4.21 -13.44
N HIS A 321 -7.73 3.49 -12.36
CA HIS A 321 -8.28 4.01 -11.11
C HIS A 321 -7.50 3.45 -9.91
N PRO A 322 -6.72 4.30 -9.21
CA PRO A 322 -6.00 3.93 -8.00
C PRO A 322 -6.82 4.21 -6.73
N ALA A 323 -6.71 3.31 -5.76
CA ALA A 323 -7.15 3.51 -4.39
C ALA A 323 -6.02 3.15 -3.42
N VAL A 324 -5.21 4.12 -3.04
CA VAL A 324 -4.07 3.97 -2.11
C VAL A 324 -4.47 4.50 -0.73
N LEU A 325 -4.51 3.61 0.26
CA LEU A 325 -4.75 3.94 1.66
C LEU A 325 -3.42 4.00 2.41
N GLY A 326 -2.83 5.20 2.48
CA GLY A 326 -1.48 5.45 2.99
C GLY A 326 -1.27 5.15 4.48
N THR A 327 -2.35 4.91 5.23
CA THR A 327 -2.33 4.66 6.68
C THR A 327 -2.99 3.35 7.10
N CYS A 328 -3.42 2.53 6.13
CA CYS A 328 -4.11 1.27 6.38
C CYS A 328 -3.21 0.10 5.97
N GLY A 329 -2.37 -0.38 6.89
CA GLY A 329 -1.48 -1.51 6.68
C GLY A 329 -1.53 -2.46 7.87
N VAL A 330 -1.08 -3.70 7.69
CA VAL A 330 -1.28 -4.78 8.67
C VAL A 330 -0.37 -4.71 9.90
N ALA A 331 0.53 -3.72 9.96
CA ALA A 331 1.45 -3.52 11.07
C ALA A 331 1.40 -2.08 11.60
N TYR A 332 2.03 -1.14 10.88
CA TYR A 332 2.08 0.27 11.27
C TYR A 332 0.74 0.98 11.12
N GLY A 333 -0.13 0.51 10.21
CA GLY A 333 -1.48 1.04 10.03
C GLY A 333 -2.59 0.30 10.78
N LEU A 334 -2.23 -0.68 11.62
CA LEU A 334 -3.17 -1.59 12.29
C LEU A 334 -4.21 -0.84 13.12
N SER A 335 -3.78 0.20 13.84
CA SER A 335 -4.68 1.00 14.68
C SER A 335 -5.76 1.72 13.88
N ASN A 336 -5.49 2.09 12.62
CA ASN A 336 -6.49 2.71 11.74
C ASN A 336 -7.51 1.68 11.25
N ILE A 337 -7.07 0.46 10.96
CA ILE A 337 -7.98 -0.66 10.64
C ILE A 337 -8.88 -0.93 11.84
N LEU A 338 -8.33 -0.98 13.05
CA LEU A 338 -9.11 -1.18 14.27
C LEU A 338 -10.10 -0.03 14.56
N ALA A 339 -9.68 1.22 14.32
CA ALA A 339 -10.53 2.38 14.52
C ALA A 339 -11.73 2.40 13.56
N ASP A 340 -11.52 1.99 12.30
CA ASP A 340 -12.57 1.98 11.27
C ASP A 340 -13.48 0.74 11.38
N ARG A 341 -12.88 -0.45 11.50
CA ARG A 341 -13.58 -1.74 11.39
C ARG A 341 -14.00 -2.33 12.73
N GLY A 342 -13.31 -1.97 13.79
CA GLY A 342 -13.43 -2.63 15.09
C GLY A 342 -12.90 -4.07 15.10
N VAL A 343 -12.77 -4.61 16.30
CA VAL A 343 -12.18 -5.94 16.54
C VAL A 343 -13.07 -7.08 16.00
N ALA A 344 -14.40 -6.89 16.04
CA ALA A 344 -15.36 -7.88 15.57
C ALA A 344 -15.23 -8.19 14.07
N ALA A 345 -14.86 -7.18 13.26
CA ALA A 345 -14.63 -7.36 11.83
C ALA A 345 -13.44 -8.29 11.53
N LEU A 346 -12.45 -8.35 12.42
CA LEU A 346 -11.32 -9.27 12.32
C LEU A 346 -11.68 -10.65 12.87
N ALA A 347 -12.32 -10.68 14.05
CA ALA A 347 -12.70 -11.92 14.73
C ALA A 347 -13.61 -12.83 13.87
N ARG A 348 -14.41 -12.25 12.98
CA ARG A 348 -15.31 -13.02 12.09
C ARG A 348 -14.56 -13.94 11.13
N TRP A 349 -13.28 -13.68 10.85
CA TRP A 349 -12.45 -14.44 9.91
C TRP A 349 -11.63 -15.55 10.57
N LEU A 350 -11.68 -15.69 11.89
CA LEU A 350 -10.85 -16.64 12.61
C LEU A 350 -11.50 -18.03 12.65
N PRO A 351 -10.73 -19.12 12.41
CA PRO A 351 -11.22 -20.49 12.49
C PRO A 351 -11.28 -21.03 13.93
N PHE A 352 -11.10 -20.18 14.95
CA PHE A 352 -11.08 -20.53 16.36
C PHE A 352 -11.75 -19.45 17.22
N PRO A 353 -12.28 -19.81 18.39
CA PRO A 353 -12.85 -18.83 19.32
C PRO A 353 -11.75 -18.01 20.00
N ILE A 354 -11.94 -16.69 20.08
CA ILE A 354 -11.10 -15.75 20.82
C ILE A 354 -11.99 -14.66 21.43
N SER A 355 -11.59 -14.10 22.57
CA SER A 355 -12.27 -12.95 23.15
C SER A 355 -11.76 -11.65 22.52
N ASP A 356 -12.61 -10.62 22.45
CA ASP A 356 -12.21 -9.30 21.94
C ASP A 356 -11.00 -8.73 22.68
N ALA A 357 -10.92 -8.95 23.99
CA ALA A 357 -9.80 -8.49 24.82
C ALA A 357 -8.48 -9.18 24.45
N GLU A 358 -8.49 -10.50 24.25
CA GLU A 358 -7.30 -11.27 23.86
C GLU A 358 -6.87 -10.92 22.43
N LEU A 359 -7.83 -10.83 21.49
CA LEU A 359 -7.54 -10.42 20.11
C LEU A 359 -6.93 -9.01 20.07
N THR A 360 -7.51 -8.06 20.79
CA THR A 360 -6.97 -6.70 20.91
C THR A 360 -5.55 -6.72 21.47
N HIS A 361 -5.30 -7.50 22.53
CA HIS A 361 -3.98 -7.58 23.14
C HIS A 361 -2.92 -8.14 22.17
N ARG A 362 -3.25 -9.18 21.40
CA ARG A 362 -2.35 -9.72 20.37
C ARG A 362 -2.06 -8.71 19.26
N LEU A 363 -3.10 -8.02 18.78
CA LEU A 363 -2.98 -7.01 17.74
C LEU A 363 -2.12 -5.81 18.17
N LEU A 364 -2.33 -5.29 19.39
CA LEU A 364 -1.50 -4.20 19.92
C LEU A 364 -0.06 -4.64 20.20
N ASN A 365 0.17 -5.88 20.66
CA ASN A 365 1.51 -6.42 20.80
C ASN A 365 2.23 -6.56 19.44
N LYS A 366 1.51 -6.95 18.39
CA LYS A 366 2.04 -6.98 17.02
C LYS A 366 2.43 -5.58 16.55
N GLN A 367 1.59 -4.58 16.78
CA GLN A 367 1.90 -3.19 16.42
C GLN A 367 3.19 -2.68 17.10
N LEU A 368 3.44 -3.09 18.35
CA LEU A 368 4.69 -2.77 19.06
C LEU A 368 5.91 -3.56 18.57
N ARG A 369 5.71 -4.72 17.93
CA ARG A 369 6.78 -5.62 17.48
C ARG A 369 6.50 -6.12 16.05
N PRO A 370 6.46 -5.22 15.06
CA PRO A 370 6.01 -5.55 13.71
C PRO A 370 6.93 -6.53 12.97
N HIS A 371 8.18 -6.67 13.41
CA HIS A 371 9.19 -7.60 12.87
C HIS A 371 9.01 -9.05 13.34
N LEU A 372 8.15 -9.31 14.32
CA LEU A 372 7.90 -10.67 14.77
C LEU A 372 7.01 -11.39 13.75
N LEU A 373 7.54 -12.49 13.22
CA LEU A 373 6.78 -13.43 12.40
C LEU A 373 5.74 -14.15 13.28
N PRO A 374 4.60 -14.57 12.71
CA PRO A 374 3.63 -15.42 13.41
C PRO A 374 4.31 -16.65 14.02
N ALA A 375 4.15 -16.82 15.34
CA ALA A 375 4.76 -17.93 16.09
C ALA A 375 3.82 -19.15 16.18
N SER A 376 2.55 -18.98 15.83
CA SER A 376 1.49 -19.99 15.89
C SER A 376 0.54 -19.90 14.70
N PRO A 377 -0.20 -20.98 14.37
CA PRO A 377 -1.28 -20.93 13.39
C PRO A 377 -2.35 -19.87 13.71
N GLU A 378 -2.63 -19.65 15.00
CA GLU A 378 -3.55 -18.62 15.46
C GLU A 378 -3.06 -17.21 15.13
N ASP A 379 -1.77 -16.93 15.36
CA ASP A 379 -1.19 -15.62 15.01
C ASP A 379 -1.19 -15.40 13.49
N LEU A 380 -0.92 -16.45 12.71
CA LEU A 380 -1.00 -16.37 11.25
C LEU A 380 -2.43 -16.11 10.76
N ALA A 381 -3.44 -16.75 11.37
CA ALA A 381 -4.83 -16.49 11.05
C ALA A 381 -5.26 -15.05 11.40
N ILE A 382 -4.75 -14.49 12.51
CA ILE A 382 -4.96 -13.09 12.89
C ILE A 382 -4.31 -12.15 11.87
N ASP A 383 -3.09 -12.44 11.44
CA ASP A 383 -2.40 -11.67 10.38
C ASP A 383 -3.18 -11.71 9.07
N LEU A 384 -3.70 -12.86 8.67
CA LEU A 384 -4.53 -12.99 7.47
C LEU A 384 -5.91 -12.34 7.63
N ALA A 385 -6.45 -12.21 8.85
CA ALA A 385 -7.65 -11.42 9.10
C ALA A 385 -7.39 -9.92 8.87
N LEU A 386 -6.23 -9.41 9.31
CA LEU A 386 -5.80 -8.04 9.02
C LEU A 386 -5.63 -7.80 7.51
N VAL A 387 -5.00 -8.73 6.80
CA VAL A 387 -4.86 -8.67 5.33
C VAL A 387 -6.22 -8.55 4.66
N ARG A 388 -7.20 -9.36 5.09
CA ARG A 388 -8.57 -9.31 4.54
C ARG A 388 -9.17 -7.93 4.69
N GLU A 389 -9.15 -7.38 5.91
CA GLU A 389 -9.75 -6.08 6.18
C GLU A 389 -9.01 -4.95 5.45
N ALA A 390 -7.68 -5.00 5.38
CA ALA A 390 -6.89 -3.98 4.70
C ALA A 390 -7.15 -3.93 3.18
N ILE A 391 -7.23 -5.10 2.52
CA ILE A 391 -7.61 -5.19 1.10
C ILE A 391 -9.09 -4.83 0.91
N THR A 392 -9.97 -5.21 1.83
CA THR A 392 -11.39 -4.83 1.79
C THR A 392 -11.54 -3.32 1.81
N MET A 393 -10.84 -2.62 2.71
CA MET A 393 -10.85 -1.15 2.76
C MET A 393 -10.36 -0.52 1.44
N ALA A 394 -9.26 -1.02 0.87
CA ALA A 394 -8.73 -0.48 -0.39
C ALA A 394 -9.68 -0.74 -1.57
N THR A 395 -10.30 -1.92 -1.63
CA THR A 395 -11.28 -2.25 -2.68
C THR A 395 -12.62 -1.53 -2.51
N GLU A 396 -13.05 -1.25 -1.28
CA GLU A 396 -14.20 -0.38 -1.01
C GLU A 396 -13.93 1.07 -1.42
N ALA A 397 -12.75 1.60 -1.10
CA ALA A 397 -12.34 2.93 -1.54
C ALA A 397 -12.31 3.05 -3.07
N LEU A 398 -11.87 1.98 -3.76
CA LEU A 398 -11.93 1.90 -5.23
C LEU A 398 -13.38 1.80 -5.73
N ARG A 399 -14.22 1.00 -5.06
CA ARG A 399 -15.64 0.82 -5.40
C ARG A 399 -16.49 2.07 -5.18
N ASP A 400 -16.05 2.95 -4.29
CA ASP A 400 -16.71 4.23 -4.07
C ASP A 400 -16.45 5.24 -5.20
N GLU A 401 -15.33 5.11 -5.92
CA GLU A 401 -15.01 5.90 -7.12
C GLU A 401 -15.60 5.27 -8.40
N ILE A 402 -15.43 3.96 -8.57
CA ILE A 402 -15.86 3.24 -9.77
C ILE A 402 -16.62 1.96 -9.40
N ALA A 403 -17.40 1.40 -10.31
CA ALA A 403 -17.90 0.03 -10.19
C ALA A 403 -17.02 -0.91 -11.05
N PRO A 404 -15.95 -1.54 -10.51
CA PRO A 404 -15.12 -2.47 -11.26
C PRO A 404 -15.86 -3.82 -11.40
N ASP A 405 -16.73 -3.92 -12.40
CA ASP A 405 -17.59 -5.08 -12.64
C ASP A 405 -17.02 -6.07 -13.67
N ASP A 406 -15.86 -5.82 -14.25
CA ASP A 406 -15.45 -6.58 -15.44
C ASP A 406 -14.02 -7.11 -15.43
N TYR A 407 -13.32 -7.12 -14.29
CA TYR A 407 -11.96 -7.68 -14.26
C TYR A 407 -11.95 -9.22 -14.40
N ASP A 408 -11.03 -9.71 -15.23
CA ASP A 408 -10.76 -11.14 -15.44
C ASP A 408 -9.37 -11.55 -14.95
N TRP A 409 -8.56 -10.60 -14.50
CA TRP A 409 -7.24 -10.87 -13.94
C TRP A 409 -7.07 -10.17 -12.60
N LEU A 410 -6.69 -10.92 -11.57
CA LEU A 410 -6.35 -10.39 -10.26
C LEU A 410 -4.90 -10.68 -9.94
N ILE A 411 -4.14 -9.65 -9.56
CA ILE A 411 -2.76 -9.79 -9.07
C ILE A 411 -2.73 -9.34 -7.62
N ALA A 412 -2.41 -10.25 -6.71
CA ALA A 412 -2.28 -9.96 -5.28
C ALA A 412 -0.81 -9.83 -4.89
N CYS A 413 -0.49 -8.77 -4.16
CA CYS A 413 0.85 -8.40 -3.74
C CYS A 413 0.92 -8.19 -2.21
N GLY A 414 2.14 -8.04 -1.71
CA GLY A 414 2.42 -7.66 -0.32
C GLY A 414 3.02 -8.80 0.50
N GLY A 415 3.99 -8.47 1.35
CA GLY A 415 4.74 -9.43 2.18
C GLY A 415 3.86 -10.40 2.98
N PRO A 416 2.79 -9.95 3.66
CA PRO A 416 1.88 -10.83 4.39
C PRO A 416 1.24 -11.93 3.53
N LEU A 417 0.96 -11.67 2.25
CA LEU A 417 0.43 -12.66 1.31
C LEU A 417 1.54 -13.51 0.67
N ALA A 418 2.69 -12.91 0.38
CA ALA A 418 3.84 -13.59 -0.23
C ALA A 418 4.46 -14.66 0.67
N HIS A 419 4.41 -14.50 2.00
CA HIS A 419 5.03 -15.41 2.96
C HIS A 419 4.06 -16.39 3.65
N VAL A 420 2.84 -16.51 3.13
CA VAL A 420 1.88 -17.47 3.68
C VAL A 420 2.38 -18.89 3.39
N PRO A 421 2.38 -19.80 4.38
CA PRO A 421 2.98 -21.14 4.24
C PRO A 421 2.26 -22.04 3.22
N HIS A 422 1.01 -21.71 2.85
CA HIS A 422 0.25 -22.47 1.88
C HIS A 422 -0.56 -21.56 0.94
N PRO A 423 -0.53 -21.79 -0.39
CA PRO A 423 -1.24 -20.95 -1.37
C PRO A 423 -2.76 -20.89 -1.14
N GLY A 424 -3.35 -21.96 -0.61
CA GLY A 424 -4.78 -22.00 -0.27
C GLY A 424 -5.20 -20.96 0.77
N MET A 425 -4.32 -20.63 1.73
CA MET A 425 -4.61 -19.59 2.73
C MET A 425 -4.59 -18.19 2.09
N ALA A 426 -3.63 -17.94 1.20
CA ALA A 426 -3.54 -16.69 0.45
C ALA A 426 -4.77 -16.52 -0.47
N LEU A 427 -5.14 -17.57 -1.22
CA LEU A 427 -6.33 -17.52 -2.08
C LEU A 427 -7.59 -17.24 -1.27
N LEU A 428 -7.77 -17.88 -0.11
CA LEU A 428 -8.93 -17.65 0.73
C LEU A 428 -9.01 -16.18 1.17
N ALA A 429 -7.90 -15.61 1.66
CA ALA A 429 -7.85 -14.21 2.05
C ALA A 429 -8.16 -13.25 0.88
N ILE A 430 -7.63 -13.53 -0.30
CA ILE A 430 -7.89 -12.74 -1.52
C ILE A 430 -9.37 -12.78 -1.90
N LEU A 431 -9.97 -13.98 -1.95
CA LEU A 431 -11.39 -14.14 -2.32
C LEU A 431 -12.32 -13.51 -1.28
N ASP A 432 -11.99 -13.63 0.01
CA ASP A 432 -12.76 -13.04 1.11
C ASP A 432 -12.74 -11.51 1.05
N ALA A 433 -11.58 -10.91 0.76
CA ALA A 433 -11.42 -9.46 0.71
C ALA A 433 -12.01 -8.84 -0.56
N THR A 434 -11.73 -9.44 -1.72
CA THR A 434 -12.13 -8.87 -3.01
C THR A 434 -13.56 -9.22 -3.38
N GLN A 435 -14.14 -10.29 -2.82
CA GLN A 435 -15.49 -10.77 -3.09
C GLN A 435 -15.86 -10.71 -4.59
N PRO A 436 -15.11 -11.38 -5.50
CA PRO A 436 -15.46 -11.44 -6.92
C PRO A 436 -16.88 -12.00 -7.03
N GLY A 437 -17.78 -11.32 -7.74
CA GLY A 437 -19.22 -11.52 -7.54
C GLY A 437 -20.12 -11.10 -8.69
N ALA A 438 -21.36 -10.71 -8.38
CA ALA A 438 -22.44 -10.51 -9.37
C ALA A 438 -22.10 -9.51 -10.47
N ASP A 439 -21.29 -8.52 -10.14
CA ASP A 439 -20.84 -7.53 -11.09
C ASP A 439 -19.91 -8.16 -12.14
N GLN A 440 -19.19 -9.23 -11.80
CA GLN A 440 -18.22 -9.90 -12.68
C GLN A 440 -18.81 -10.37 -14.01
N GLY A 441 -18.43 -9.67 -15.08
CA GLY A 441 -18.87 -9.99 -16.43
C GLY A 441 -18.22 -11.25 -17.03
N GLN A 442 -17.08 -11.67 -16.49
CA GLN A 442 -16.28 -12.76 -17.05
C GLN A 442 -16.49 -14.07 -16.28
N PRO A 443 -16.61 -15.21 -16.97
CA PRO A 443 -16.86 -16.49 -16.31
C PRO A 443 -15.66 -17.01 -15.53
N ILE A 444 -14.46 -16.54 -15.88
CA ILE A 444 -13.18 -17.00 -15.36
C ILE A 444 -12.40 -15.79 -14.82
N LEU A 445 -11.86 -15.96 -13.62
CA LEU A 445 -10.92 -15.04 -12.99
C LEU A 445 -9.57 -15.73 -12.81
N ASP A 446 -8.55 -15.25 -13.50
CA ASP A 446 -7.18 -15.70 -13.22
C ASP A 446 -6.63 -14.91 -12.04
N ILE A 447 -6.11 -15.63 -11.04
CA ILE A 447 -5.55 -15.04 -9.83
C ILE A 447 -4.08 -15.37 -9.77
N HIS A 448 -3.24 -14.34 -9.66
CA HIS A 448 -1.81 -14.42 -9.45
C HIS A 448 -1.43 -13.91 -8.06
N LEU A 449 -0.41 -14.51 -7.46
CA LEU A 449 0.16 -14.07 -6.19
C LEU A 449 1.61 -13.68 -6.43
N ASP A 450 1.95 -12.40 -6.34
CA ASP A 450 3.32 -11.93 -6.47
C ASP A 450 4.16 -12.30 -5.23
N SER A 451 4.50 -13.59 -5.14
CA SER A 451 5.28 -14.16 -4.03
C SER A 451 6.75 -13.74 -4.03
N LEU A 452 7.20 -13.08 -5.11
CA LEU A 452 8.59 -12.65 -5.31
C LEU A 452 8.73 -11.11 -5.26
N GLY A 453 7.64 -10.36 -5.06
CA GLY A 453 7.66 -8.90 -5.07
C GLY A 453 8.16 -8.29 -6.39
N LEU A 454 7.83 -8.92 -7.53
CA LEU A 454 8.27 -8.47 -8.84
C LEU A 454 7.45 -7.31 -9.39
N VAL A 455 6.20 -7.09 -8.94
CA VAL A 455 5.36 -5.99 -9.43
C VAL A 455 6.03 -4.63 -9.21
N PRO A 456 6.45 -4.24 -7.98
CA PRO A 456 7.16 -2.98 -7.80
C PRO A 456 8.49 -2.94 -8.55
N ALA A 457 9.22 -4.07 -8.60
CA ALA A 457 10.51 -4.14 -9.26
C ALA A 457 10.41 -3.92 -10.79
N MET A 458 9.40 -4.47 -11.45
CA MET A 458 9.15 -4.26 -12.87
C MET A 458 8.74 -2.82 -13.15
N GLY A 459 7.87 -2.22 -12.32
CA GLY A 459 7.49 -0.81 -12.48
C GLY A 459 8.67 0.14 -12.31
N ALA A 460 9.62 -0.22 -11.44
CA ALA A 460 10.89 0.47 -11.30
C ALA A 460 11.74 0.31 -12.58
N LEU A 461 11.92 -0.93 -13.03
CA LEU A 461 12.74 -1.26 -14.20
C LEU A 461 12.22 -0.63 -15.49
N ALA A 462 10.89 -0.53 -15.65
CA ALA A 462 10.26 0.08 -16.82
C ALA A 462 10.66 1.55 -17.04
N SER A 463 11.12 2.25 -15.99
CA SER A 463 11.63 3.63 -16.11
C SER A 463 13.03 3.70 -16.74
N LEU A 464 13.73 2.56 -16.78
CA LEU A 464 15.09 2.41 -17.31
C LEU A 464 15.11 1.61 -18.62
N ASP A 465 14.39 0.48 -18.64
CA ASP A 465 14.26 -0.44 -19.78
C ASP A 465 12.87 -1.11 -19.78
N PRO A 466 11.93 -0.60 -20.61
CA PRO A 466 10.62 -1.19 -20.77
C PRO A 466 10.64 -2.64 -21.31
N GLU A 467 11.58 -3.00 -22.19
CA GLU A 467 11.65 -4.35 -22.76
C GLU A 467 12.07 -5.37 -21.70
N ALA A 468 13.01 -4.98 -20.83
CA ALA A 468 13.39 -5.80 -19.68
C ALA A 468 12.21 -6.03 -18.72
N ALA A 469 11.41 -4.99 -18.46
CA ALA A 469 10.21 -5.11 -17.64
C ALA A 469 9.15 -6.04 -18.24
N VAL A 470 8.91 -5.97 -19.56
CA VAL A 470 8.01 -6.89 -20.28
C VAL A 470 8.50 -8.34 -20.16
N THR A 471 9.81 -8.55 -20.35
CA THR A 471 10.40 -9.89 -20.32
C THR A 471 10.26 -10.51 -18.93
N ILE A 472 10.55 -9.77 -17.86
CA ILE A 472 10.35 -10.23 -16.47
C ILE A 472 8.87 -10.50 -16.22
N PHE A 473 7.97 -9.64 -16.70
CA PHE A 473 6.53 -9.86 -16.56
C PHE A 473 6.12 -11.22 -17.14
N ASP A 474 6.49 -11.49 -18.39
CA ASP A 474 6.08 -12.72 -19.07
C ASP A 474 6.73 -13.96 -18.50
N ARG A 475 8.03 -13.86 -18.21
CA ARG A 475 8.87 -15.02 -17.94
C ARG A 475 9.02 -15.34 -16.46
N ASP A 476 9.01 -14.32 -15.61
CA ASP A 476 9.30 -14.45 -14.18
C ASP A 476 8.07 -14.25 -13.29
N LEU A 477 7.16 -13.33 -13.62
CA LEU A 477 5.89 -13.16 -12.89
C LEU A 477 4.80 -14.07 -13.46
N ARG A 478 4.27 -13.75 -14.64
CA ARG A 478 3.09 -14.40 -15.25
C ARG A 478 3.23 -15.92 -15.31
N SER A 479 4.41 -16.39 -15.71
CA SER A 479 4.66 -17.82 -15.88
C SER A 479 4.88 -18.57 -14.57
N ASN A 480 5.42 -17.94 -13.51
CA ASN A 480 5.83 -18.65 -12.29
C ASN A 480 4.89 -18.46 -11.10
N THR A 481 4.07 -17.41 -11.09
CA THR A 481 3.21 -17.06 -9.96
C THR A 481 1.69 -17.21 -10.17
N PRO A 482 1.18 -18.10 -11.04
CA PRO A 482 -0.26 -18.34 -11.11
C PRO A 482 -0.76 -19.07 -9.86
N LEU A 483 -1.69 -18.45 -9.12
CA LEU A 483 -2.24 -18.97 -7.88
C LEU A 483 -3.41 -19.93 -8.15
N ALA A 484 -4.42 -19.46 -8.88
CA ALA A 484 -5.63 -20.23 -9.18
C ALA A 484 -6.38 -19.64 -10.38
N THR A 485 -7.11 -20.49 -11.10
CA THR A 485 -8.21 -20.07 -11.96
C THR A 485 -9.51 -20.21 -11.16
N CYS A 486 -10.21 -19.11 -10.91
CA CYS A 486 -11.40 -19.07 -10.08
C CYS A 486 -12.67 -18.85 -10.90
N VAL A 487 -13.74 -19.54 -10.50
CA VAL A 487 -15.10 -19.35 -11.03
C VAL A 487 -16.03 -19.10 -9.85
N THR A 488 -16.81 -18.02 -9.90
CA THR A 488 -17.82 -17.71 -8.89
C THR A 488 -19.22 -17.80 -9.51
N PRO A 489 -19.97 -18.89 -9.29
CA PRO A 489 -21.39 -18.93 -9.64
C PRO A 489 -22.20 -17.92 -8.82
N ILE A 490 -23.14 -17.23 -9.48
CA ILE A 490 -23.97 -16.18 -8.91
C ILE A 490 -25.43 -16.60 -9.04
N GLY A 491 -26.10 -16.81 -7.91
CA GLY A 491 -27.51 -17.15 -7.86
C GLY A 491 -27.95 -17.36 -6.43
N ASP A 492 -29.24 -17.21 -6.19
CA ASP A 492 -29.86 -17.56 -4.92
C ASP A 492 -29.93 -19.08 -4.78
N GLY A 493 -29.76 -19.60 -3.57
CA GLY A 493 -29.86 -21.03 -3.30
C GLY A 493 -29.59 -21.34 -1.84
N ARG A 494 -30.23 -22.38 -1.31
CA ARG A 494 -30.03 -22.77 0.09
C ARG A 494 -28.73 -23.57 0.23
N PRO A 495 -28.00 -23.41 1.35
CA PRO A 495 -26.84 -24.25 1.62
C PRO A 495 -27.15 -25.73 1.43
N GLY A 496 -26.34 -26.41 0.60
CA GLY A 496 -26.52 -27.83 0.27
C GLY A 496 -27.35 -28.12 -0.99
N GLU A 497 -28.05 -27.15 -1.57
CA GLU A 497 -28.66 -27.28 -2.90
C GLU A 497 -27.58 -27.23 -3.98
N VAL A 498 -27.83 -27.86 -5.14
CA VAL A 498 -26.86 -27.90 -6.24
C VAL A 498 -26.77 -26.52 -6.88
N ALA A 499 -25.57 -25.94 -6.91
CA ALA A 499 -25.29 -24.69 -7.60
C ALA A 499 -24.89 -24.93 -9.06
N LEU A 500 -24.02 -25.92 -9.31
CA LEU A 500 -23.60 -26.31 -10.66
C LEU A 500 -23.01 -27.72 -10.70
N GLU A 501 -23.05 -28.33 -11.88
CA GLU A 501 -22.23 -29.48 -12.24
C GLU A 501 -21.06 -29.02 -13.11
N LEU A 502 -19.87 -29.56 -12.86
CA LEU A 502 -18.67 -29.25 -13.65
C LEU A 502 -18.02 -30.50 -14.21
N GLU A 503 -17.37 -30.31 -15.35
CA GLU A 503 -16.47 -31.27 -15.97
C GLU A 503 -15.15 -30.59 -16.32
N LEU A 504 -14.04 -31.13 -15.81
CA LEU A 504 -12.68 -30.70 -16.15
C LEU A 504 -12.01 -31.79 -17.00
N SER A 505 -11.78 -31.47 -18.27
CA SER A 505 -11.19 -32.38 -19.25
C SER A 505 -9.73 -32.02 -19.50
N VAL A 506 -8.81 -32.72 -18.82
CA VAL A 506 -7.37 -32.46 -18.91
C VAL A 506 -6.82 -32.97 -20.25
N VAL A 507 -6.01 -32.15 -20.93
CA VAL A 507 -5.37 -32.53 -22.20
C VAL A 507 -4.46 -33.74 -21.98
N GLY A 508 -4.73 -34.81 -22.73
CA GLY A 508 -4.05 -36.10 -22.60
C GLY A 508 -4.20 -36.76 -21.23
N GLY A 509 -5.22 -36.36 -20.46
CA GLY A 509 -5.44 -36.79 -19.08
C GLY A 509 -6.83 -37.36 -18.84
N LYS A 510 -7.23 -37.41 -17.56
CA LYS A 510 -8.55 -37.88 -17.14
C LYS A 510 -9.56 -36.74 -17.21
N VAL A 511 -10.82 -37.12 -17.36
CA VAL A 511 -11.97 -36.25 -17.15
C VAL A 511 -12.41 -36.38 -15.70
N GLU A 512 -12.50 -35.25 -15.00
CA GLU A 512 -13.02 -35.19 -13.63
C GLU A 512 -14.39 -34.51 -13.63
N ARG A 513 -15.37 -35.09 -12.92
CA ARG A 513 -16.72 -34.54 -12.76
C ARG A 513 -17.01 -34.31 -11.29
N ARG A 514 -17.61 -33.15 -10.98
CA ARG A 514 -18.04 -32.79 -9.62
C ARG A 514 -19.39 -32.09 -9.67
N THR A 515 -20.17 -32.29 -8.61
CA THR A 515 -21.34 -31.48 -8.30
C THR A 515 -20.92 -30.51 -7.20
N VAL A 516 -21.20 -29.22 -7.39
CA VAL A 516 -20.90 -28.15 -6.43
C VAL A 516 -22.21 -27.67 -5.85
N ARG A 517 -22.27 -27.52 -4.53
CA ARG A 517 -23.45 -27.01 -3.82
C ARG A 517 -23.26 -25.58 -3.36
N HIS A 518 -24.38 -24.87 -3.16
CA HIS A 518 -24.36 -23.56 -2.52
C HIS A 518 -23.71 -23.65 -1.13
N GLY A 519 -22.79 -22.73 -0.85
CA GLY A 519 -21.98 -22.67 0.38
C GLY A 519 -20.66 -23.44 0.31
N GLU A 520 -20.39 -24.18 -0.77
CA GLU A 520 -19.15 -24.94 -0.94
C GLU A 520 -18.04 -24.13 -1.63
N LEU A 521 -16.81 -24.49 -1.33
CA LEU A 521 -15.60 -24.09 -2.04
C LEU A 521 -14.95 -25.40 -2.50
N ILE A 522 -14.61 -25.53 -3.78
CA ILE A 522 -14.06 -26.77 -4.33
C ILE A 522 -12.80 -26.47 -5.12
N ARG A 523 -11.74 -27.26 -4.88
CA ARG A 523 -10.48 -27.22 -5.63
C ARG A 523 -10.36 -28.45 -6.53
N LEU A 524 -10.11 -28.23 -7.81
CA LEU A 524 -9.74 -29.24 -8.80
C LEU A 524 -8.26 -29.07 -9.17
N PRO A 525 -7.37 -29.99 -8.77
CA PRO A 525 -5.95 -29.88 -9.06
C PRO A 525 -5.66 -29.88 -10.56
N LEU A 526 -4.94 -28.86 -11.03
CA LEU A 526 -4.40 -28.77 -12.38
C LEU A 526 -3.00 -28.14 -12.28
N SER A 527 -1.98 -28.98 -12.29
CA SER A 527 -0.59 -28.54 -12.11
C SER A 527 -0.12 -27.63 -13.25
N GLN A 528 0.75 -26.67 -12.93
CA GLN A 528 1.39 -25.78 -13.89
C GLN A 528 2.00 -26.53 -15.09
N GLY A 529 1.87 -25.97 -16.29
CA GLY A 529 2.25 -26.61 -17.55
C GLY A 529 1.26 -27.65 -18.09
N ARG A 530 0.19 -27.97 -17.33
CA ARG A 530 -0.96 -28.73 -17.84
C ARG A 530 -2.05 -27.78 -18.29
N TYR A 531 -2.88 -28.26 -19.22
CA TYR A 531 -4.00 -27.52 -19.77
C TYR A 531 -5.27 -28.38 -19.74
N ALA A 532 -6.42 -27.74 -19.64
CA ALA A 532 -7.71 -28.41 -19.61
C ALA A 532 -8.81 -27.60 -20.32
N GLN A 533 -9.91 -28.27 -20.64
CA GLN A 533 -11.18 -27.63 -20.96
C GLN A 533 -12.10 -27.72 -19.73
N LEU A 534 -12.73 -26.60 -19.37
CA LEU A 534 -13.70 -26.53 -18.29
C LEU A 534 -15.11 -26.38 -18.88
N THR A 535 -16.02 -27.26 -18.47
CA THR A 535 -17.45 -27.17 -18.78
C THR A 535 -18.24 -27.01 -17.50
N LEU A 536 -19.07 -25.98 -17.44
CA LEU A 536 -19.89 -25.61 -16.29
C LEU A 536 -21.36 -25.67 -16.69
N ARG A 537 -22.17 -26.36 -15.90
CA ARG A 537 -23.62 -26.49 -16.09
C ARG A 537 -24.30 -25.98 -14.81
N PRO A 538 -24.61 -24.67 -14.74
CA PRO A 538 -25.23 -24.09 -13.56
C PRO A 538 -26.69 -24.57 -13.40
N ALA A 539 -27.19 -24.50 -12.17
CA ALA A 539 -28.62 -24.64 -11.89
C ALA A 539 -29.43 -23.50 -12.56
N SER A 540 -30.74 -23.67 -12.68
CA SER A 540 -31.62 -22.79 -13.48
C SER A 540 -31.60 -21.31 -13.08
N ASP A 541 -31.32 -21.02 -11.81
CA ASP A 541 -31.25 -19.69 -11.19
C ASP A 541 -29.81 -19.22 -10.97
N VAL A 542 -28.82 -20.03 -11.34
CA VAL A 542 -27.40 -19.72 -11.20
C VAL A 542 -26.83 -19.23 -12.53
N ARG A 543 -26.11 -18.13 -12.47
CA ARG A 543 -25.39 -17.49 -13.56
C ARG A 543 -23.88 -17.61 -13.36
N ILE A 544 -23.13 -17.69 -14.45
CA ILE A 544 -21.65 -17.63 -14.45
C ILE A 544 -21.22 -16.58 -15.48
N GLY A 545 -20.53 -15.54 -15.04
CA GLY A 545 -20.18 -14.40 -15.91
C GLY A 545 -21.41 -13.79 -16.59
N ARG A 546 -21.30 -13.36 -17.84
CA ARG A 546 -22.41 -12.78 -18.64
C ARG A 546 -23.42 -13.79 -19.21
N ALA A 547 -23.24 -15.10 -18.99
CA ALA A 547 -24.18 -16.10 -19.47
C ALA A 547 -25.57 -15.92 -18.83
N ALA A 548 -26.63 -16.37 -19.50
CA ALA A 548 -27.96 -16.38 -18.89
C ALA A 548 -28.02 -17.36 -17.70
N PRO A 549 -28.90 -17.16 -16.70
CA PRO A 549 -29.12 -18.16 -15.65
C PRO A 549 -29.44 -19.54 -16.24
N GLY A 550 -28.78 -20.59 -15.71
CA GLY A 550 -28.90 -21.97 -16.22
C GLY A 550 -28.16 -22.25 -17.53
N GLU A 551 -27.56 -21.24 -18.18
CA GLU A 551 -26.81 -21.44 -19.41
C GLU A 551 -25.44 -22.09 -19.13
N ALA A 552 -25.12 -23.13 -19.90
CA ALA A 552 -23.85 -23.82 -19.77
C ALA A 552 -22.71 -22.96 -20.33
N VAL A 553 -21.59 -22.89 -19.61
CA VAL A 553 -20.38 -22.18 -20.03
C VAL A 553 -19.28 -23.19 -20.31
N VAL A 554 -18.65 -23.09 -21.48
CA VAL A 554 -17.59 -23.99 -21.91
C VAL A 554 -16.38 -23.16 -22.33
N SER A 555 -15.22 -23.43 -21.75
CA SER A 555 -13.95 -22.83 -22.20
C SER A 555 -13.49 -23.44 -23.52
N ASP A 556 -12.57 -22.77 -24.20
CA ASP A 556 -11.86 -23.37 -25.33
C ASP A 556 -11.13 -24.67 -24.91
N PRO A 557 -10.90 -25.60 -25.85
CA PRO A 557 -10.00 -26.72 -25.64
C PRO A 557 -8.62 -26.20 -25.21
N ALA A 558 -8.09 -26.72 -24.10
CA ALA A 558 -6.85 -26.23 -23.47
C ALA A 558 -6.91 -24.76 -23.00
N GLY A 559 -8.09 -24.16 -22.89
CA GLY A 559 -8.29 -22.77 -22.48
C GLY A 559 -8.01 -22.49 -21.00
N ILE A 560 -7.93 -23.53 -20.16
CA ILE A 560 -7.56 -23.40 -18.75
C ILE A 560 -6.12 -23.86 -18.55
N ALA A 561 -5.26 -22.96 -18.08
CA ALA A 561 -3.89 -23.26 -17.71
C ALA A 561 -3.80 -23.72 -16.24
N GLY A 562 -2.90 -24.65 -15.95
CA GLY A 562 -2.61 -25.07 -14.59
C GLY A 562 -1.88 -24.02 -13.76
N SER A 563 -2.10 -24.07 -12.45
CA SER A 563 -1.62 -23.09 -11.47
C SER A 563 -1.27 -23.79 -10.15
N ALA A 564 -0.87 -23.04 -9.12
CA ALA A 564 -0.53 -23.60 -7.82
C ALA A 564 -1.70 -24.39 -7.17
N LEU A 565 -2.94 -23.92 -7.34
CA LEU A 565 -4.15 -24.58 -6.83
C LEU A 565 -5.01 -25.22 -7.93
N GLY A 566 -4.74 -24.96 -9.21
CA GLY A 566 -5.55 -25.41 -10.32
C GLY A 566 -6.82 -24.58 -10.49
N VAL A 567 -7.97 -25.25 -10.60
CA VAL A 567 -9.28 -24.61 -10.75
C VAL A 567 -10.01 -24.59 -9.42
N VAL A 568 -10.55 -23.43 -9.04
CA VAL A 568 -11.32 -23.26 -7.80
C VAL A 568 -12.72 -22.74 -8.12
N ILE A 569 -13.74 -23.46 -7.66
CA ILE A 569 -15.13 -23.02 -7.72
C ILE A 569 -15.52 -22.47 -6.35
N ASP A 570 -15.89 -21.19 -6.31
CA ASP A 570 -16.35 -20.51 -5.11
C ASP A 570 -17.86 -20.32 -5.16
N ALA A 571 -18.60 -21.31 -4.66
CA ALA A 571 -20.05 -21.29 -4.57
C ALA A 571 -20.54 -20.79 -3.19
N ARG A 572 -19.69 -20.06 -2.44
CA ARG A 572 -20.02 -19.58 -1.09
C ARG A 572 -21.07 -18.46 -1.08
N GLY A 573 -21.39 -17.91 -2.24
CA GLY A 573 -22.34 -16.82 -2.42
C GLY A 573 -21.67 -15.44 -2.35
N ARG A 574 -22.32 -14.45 -2.94
CA ARG A 574 -21.90 -13.03 -3.01
C ARG A 574 -23.13 -12.12 -2.85
N PRO A 575 -23.15 -11.21 -1.86
CA PRO A 575 -22.14 -11.02 -0.82
C PRO A 575 -21.99 -12.26 0.07
N LEU A 576 -20.77 -12.51 0.55
CA LEU A 576 -20.49 -13.68 1.39
C LEU A 576 -21.23 -13.56 2.73
N GLN A 577 -22.09 -14.53 3.04
CA GLN A 577 -22.80 -14.61 4.31
C GLN A 577 -22.11 -15.59 5.24
N LEU A 578 -21.55 -15.09 6.34
CA LEU A 578 -20.96 -15.92 7.40
C LEU A 578 -22.03 -16.34 8.41
N PRO A 579 -21.95 -17.55 8.98
CA PRO A 579 -22.83 -17.95 10.07
C PRO A 579 -22.78 -16.95 11.24
N ALA A 580 -23.95 -16.63 11.79
CA ALA A 580 -24.08 -15.74 12.94
C ALA A 580 -23.52 -16.38 14.22
N ASP A 581 -23.75 -17.70 14.39
CA ASP A 581 -23.16 -18.46 15.47
C ASP A 581 -21.64 -18.56 15.30
N ASN A 582 -20.89 -18.20 16.36
CA ASN A 582 -19.43 -18.16 16.31
C ASN A 582 -18.83 -19.54 16.05
N ARG A 583 -19.41 -20.61 16.62
CA ARG A 583 -18.87 -21.95 16.46
C ARG A 583 -19.09 -22.44 15.04
N GLU A 584 -20.29 -22.29 14.51
CA GLU A 584 -20.60 -22.64 13.12
C GLU A 584 -19.69 -21.88 12.14
N ARG A 585 -19.46 -20.59 12.39
CA ARG A 585 -18.56 -19.78 11.57
C ARG A 585 -17.12 -20.29 11.59
N CYS A 586 -16.56 -20.56 12.78
CA CYS A 586 -15.20 -21.11 12.91
C CYS A 586 -15.05 -22.43 12.15
N LEU A 587 -16.04 -23.33 12.29
CA LEU A 587 -16.05 -24.62 11.57
C LEU A 587 -16.15 -24.44 10.07
N LYS A 588 -16.96 -23.48 9.60
CA LYS A 588 -17.11 -23.20 8.17
C LYS A 588 -15.84 -22.64 7.55
N ILE A 589 -15.12 -21.78 8.26
CA ILE A 589 -13.83 -21.25 7.81
C ILE A 589 -12.79 -22.37 7.74
N TRP A 590 -12.75 -23.26 8.74
CA TRP A 590 -11.90 -24.44 8.71
C TRP A 590 -12.21 -25.37 7.52
N GLU A 591 -13.50 -25.60 7.24
CA GLU A 591 -13.94 -26.39 6.08
C GLU A 591 -13.40 -25.81 4.77
N TRP A 592 -13.40 -24.48 4.60
CA TRP A 592 -12.85 -23.84 3.41
C TRP A 592 -11.32 -23.93 3.32
N LEU A 593 -10.61 -23.86 4.45
CA LEU A 593 -9.17 -24.10 4.50
C LEU A 593 -8.83 -25.53 4.07
N VAL A 594 -9.61 -26.52 4.54
CA VAL A 594 -9.47 -27.93 4.12
C VAL A 594 -9.78 -28.09 2.63
N ALA A 595 -10.83 -27.44 2.13
CA ALA A 595 -11.20 -27.52 0.72
C ALA A 595 -10.12 -27.00 -0.24
N LEU A 596 -9.35 -25.98 0.17
CA LEU A 596 -8.21 -25.46 -0.57
C LEU A 596 -6.91 -26.23 -0.32
N GLY A 597 -6.93 -27.21 0.58
CA GLY A 597 -5.78 -28.03 0.98
C GLY A 597 -4.81 -27.31 1.92
N ALA A 598 -5.19 -26.15 2.46
CA ALA A 598 -4.39 -25.44 3.46
C ALA A 598 -4.37 -26.14 4.81
N GLU A 599 -5.47 -26.82 5.15
CA GLU A 599 -5.60 -27.61 6.37
C GLU A 599 -6.05 -29.03 6.03
N SER A 600 -6.04 -29.92 7.03
CA SER A 600 -6.55 -31.29 6.85
C SER A 600 -7.27 -31.78 8.09
N GLY A 601 -8.27 -32.66 7.88
CA GLY A 601 -9.02 -33.28 8.97
C GLY A 601 -10.03 -32.34 9.66
N PRO A 602 -10.63 -32.81 10.77
CA PRO A 602 -11.56 -32.00 11.55
C PRO A 602 -10.84 -30.84 12.25
N SER A 603 -11.58 -29.77 12.53
CA SER A 603 -11.01 -28.60 13.21
C SER A 603 -10.50 -28.97 14.60
N PRO A 604 -9.26 -28.57 14.99
CA PRO A 604 -8.73 -28.81 16.32
C PRO A 604 -9.46 -27.98 17.39
N TYR A 605 -10.28 -27.00 16.97
CA TYR A 605 -11.02 -26.10 17.84
C TYR A 605 -12.46 -26.60 18.14
N VAL A 606 -12.82 -27.81 17.70
CA VAL A 606 -14.17 -28.40 17.86
C VAL A 606 -14.50 -28.74 19.32
N GLU A 607 -13.49 -29.00 20.17
CA GLU A 607 -13.67 -29.53 21.53
C GLU A 607 -13.66 -28.49 22.65
N THR A 608 -13.30 -27.23 22.38
CA THR A 608 -13.22 -26.20 23.43
C THR A 608 -14.63 -25.68 23.76
N ARG A 609 -15.35 -26.39 24.64
CA ARG A 609 -16.39 -25.75 25.44
C ARG A 609 -15.69 -24.65 26.25
N VAL A 610 -15.82 -23.41 25.81
CA VAL A 610 -15.54 -22.27 26.67
C VAL A 610 -16.58 -22.32 27.80
N THR A 611 -16.25 -23.03 28.88
CA THR A 611 -16.91 -22.79 30.16
C THR A 611 -16.54 -21.38 30.56
N VAL A 612 -17.48 -20.46 30.36
CA VAL A 612 -17.43 -19.14 31.01
C VAL A 612 -17.53 -19.41 32.50
N SER A 613 -16.39 -19.60 33.17
CA SER A 613 -16.32 -19.49 34.61
C SER A 613 -16.50 -18.02 34.95
N ILE A 614 -17.75 -17.64 35.21
CA ILE A 614 -18.06 -16.37 35.89
C ILE A 614 -17.28 -16.42 37.20
N PRO A 615 -16.38 -15.46 37.48
CA PRO A 615 -15.76 -15.38 38.79
C PRO A 615 -16.88 -15.13 39.80
N VAL A 616 -17.10 -16.09 40.70
CA VAL A 616 -17.90 -15.86 41.89
C VAL A 616 -17.18 -14.78 42.68
N VAL A 617 -17.80 -13.61 42.79
CA VAL A 617 -17.34 -12.54 43.67
C VAL A 617 -17.48 -13.04 45.10
N VAL A 618 -16.36 -13.50 45.68
CA VAL A 618 -16.26 -13.74 47.11
C VAL A 618 -16.05 -12.36 47.77
N PRO A 619 -16.83 -11.99 48.81
CA PRO A 619 -16.63 -10.71 49.49
C PRO A 619 -15.23 -10.63 50.08
N ALA A 620 -14.56 -9.50 49.89
CA ALA A 620 -13.21 -9.26 50.38
C ALA A 620 -13.15 -9.31 51.91
N GLU A 621 -12.49 -10.34 52.45
CA GLU A 621 -11.97 -10.30 53.82
C GLU A 621 -10.67 -9.48 53.86
N ALA A 622 -10.53 -8.68 54.91
CA ALA A 622 -9.47 -7.70 55.10
C ALA A 622 -8.07 -8.35 55.07
N VAL A 623 -7.24 -7.92 54.11
CA VAL A 623 -5.84 -8.32 54.00
C VAL A 623 -5.03 -7.62 55.09
N VAL A 624 -4.49 -8.41 56.02
CA VAL A 624 -3.41 -8.01 56.92
C VAL A 624 -2.10 -8.01 56.13
N THR A 625 -1.41 -6.87 56.13
CA THR A 625 -0.08 -6.70 55.51
C THR A 625 0.98 -7.61 56.16
N PRO A 626 1.71 -8.45 55.40
CA PRO A 626 2.90 -9.12 55.92
C PRO A 626 4.15 -8.23 55.84
N ALA A 627 5.04 -8.43 56.82
CA ALA A 627 6.33 -7.73 56.96
C ALA A 627 7.34 -8.08 55.85
N PRO A 628 8.31 -7.19 55.54
CA PRO A 628 9.23 -7.36 54.42
C PRO A 628 10.25 -8.50 54.64
N THR A 629 10.46 -9.30 53.59
CA THR A 629 11.45 -10.40 53.53
C THR A 629 12.80 -9.86 53.00
N PRO A 630 13.96 -10.30 53.54
CA PRO A 630 15.27 -9.83 53.10
C PRO A 630 15.68 -10.36 51.70
N PRO A 631 16.63 -9.68 51.01
CA PRO A 631 16.99 -9.98 49.63
C PRO A 631 17.75 -11.30 49.46
N ALA A 632 17.48 -12.00 48.35
CA ALA A 632 18.13 -13.23 47.94
C ALA A 632 19.60 -13.00 47.47
N PRO A 633 20.50 -13.98 47.63
CA PRO A 633 21.89 -13.88 47.17
C PRO A 633 22.00 -14.02 45.64
N PRO A 634 23.10 -13.52 45.03
CA PRO A 634 23.28 -13.53 43.58
C PRO A 634 23.54 -14.94 43.04
N ALA A 635 23.06 -15.19 41.82
CA ALA A 635 23.22 -16.44 41.08
C ALA A 635 24.68 -16.65 40.61
N PRO A 636 25.16 -17.90 40.50
CA PRO A 636 26.52 -18.20 40.04
C PRO A 636 26.69 -18.02 38.52
N GLU A 637 27.91 -17.66 38.12
CA GLU A 637 28.34 -17.47 36.73
C GLU A 637 28.20 -18.76 35.90
N VAL A 638 27.57 -18.64 34.74
CA VAL A 638 27.46 -19.70 33.73
C VAL A 638 28.68 -19.64 32.82
N VAL A 639 29.51 -20.68 32.88
CA VAL A 639 30.61 -20.92 31.94
C VAL A 639 30.04 -21.41 30.62
N VAL A 640 30.20 -20.63 29.55
CA VAL A 640 29.82 -21.00 28.18
C VAL A 640 30.96 -21.80 27.55
N ALA A 641 30.68 -23.05 27.16
CA ALA A 641 31.60 -23.87 26.38
C ALA A 641 31.51 -23.53 24.88
N ASP A 642 32.67 -23.40 24.23
CA ASP A 642 32.82 -23.10 22.80
C ASP A 642 32.21 -24.18 21.89
N ALA A 643 31.48 -23.75 20.87
CA ALA A 643 31.03 -24.53 19.71
C ALA A 643 31.58 -23.90 18.40
N PRO A 644 31.78 -24.69 17.34
CA PRO A 644 32.77 -24.40 16.30
C PRO A 644 32.38 -23.25 15.36
N LYS A 645 33.37 -22.40 15.04
CA LYS A 645 33.27 -21.25 14.14
C LYS A 645 33.11 -21.66 12.67
N ALA A 646 31.93 -21.42 12.10
CA ALA A 646 31.77 -21.14 10.67
C ALA A 646 31.79 -19.61 10.49
N VAL A 647 32.71 -19.09 9.67
CA VAL A 647 32.96 -17.66 9.51
C VAL A 647 31.99 -17.06 8.48
N SER A 648 30.85 -16.54 8.95
CA SER A 648 30.05 -15.55 8.23
C SER A 648 30.49 -14.15 8.71
N LYS A 649 31.16 -13.37 7.88
CA LYS A 649 31.46 -11.96 8.20
C LYS A 649 30.17 -11.13 8.02
N ARG A 650 29.41 -10.96 9.11
CA ARG A 650 28.48 -9.82 9.23
C ARG A 650 29.29 -8.54 9.13
N ILE A 651 28.85 -7.60 8.30
CA ILE A 651 29.49 -6.29 8.14
C ILE A 651 29.43 -5.56 9.49
N SER A 652 30.58 -5.13 10.01
CA SER A 652 30.66 -4.43 11.30
C SER A 652 30.25 -2.96 11.14
N LEU A 653 29.46 -2.44 12.10
CA LEU A 653 29.11 -1.01 12.21
C LEU A 653 30.34 -0.08 12.19
N SER A 654 31.49 -0.57 12.67
CA SER A 654 32.75 0.19 12.68
C SER A 654 33.34 0.43 11.28
N ASP A 655 33.08 -0.48 10.34
CA ASP A 655 33.74 -0.48 9.03
C ASP A 655 33.04 0.49 8.06
N LEU A 656 31.82 0.94 8.40
CA LEU A 656 31.02 1.89 7.61
C LEU A 656 30.97 3.30 8.22
N ALA A 657 31.31 3.47 9.50
CA ALA A 657 31.47 4.80 10.11
C ALA A 657 32.62 5.62 9.48
N ALA A 658 33.55 4.96 8.78
CA ALA A 658 34.61 5.61 8.01
C ALA A 658 34.13 6.24 6.68
N GLN A 659 32.83 6.16 6.36
CA GLN A 659 32.23 6.70 5.13
C GLN A 659 31.63 8.11 5.27
N GLU A 660 31.75 8.73 6.44
CA GLU A 660 31.56 10.17 6.60
C GLU A 660 32.94 10.84 6.71
N GLU A 661 33.46 11.37 5.60
CA GLU A 661 34.36 12.50 5.72
C GLU A 661 33.54 13.68 6.28
N PRO A 662 33.91 14.28 7.41
CA PRO A 662 33.32 15.54 7.81
C PRO A 662 33.66 16.55 6.71
N ALA A 663 32.65 17.30 6.24
CA ALA A 663 32.89 18.40 5.33
C ALA A 663 34.00 19.30 5.92
N PRO A 664 35.01 19.71 5.12
CA PRO A 664 35.99 20.66 5.61
C PRO A 664 35.25 21.93 6.05
N PRO A 665 35.68 22.57 7.16
CA PRO A 665 35.10 23.85 7.54
C PRO A 665 35.23 24.82 6.36
N PRO A 666 34.24 25.68 6.11
CA PRO A 666 34.29 26.60 4.99
C PRO A 666 35.57 27.44 5.07
N ASP A 667 36.32 27.48 3.98
CA ASP A 667 37.53 28.28 3.87
C ASP A 667 37.13 29.77 3.89
N THR A 668 37.27 30.40 5.04
CA THR A 668 36.95 31.81 5.25
C THR A 668 38.01 32.76 4.69
N SER A 669 39.01 32.27 3.94
CA SER A 669 40.12 33.11 3.45
C SER A 669 39.93 33.72 2.04
N GLY A 670 38.79 33.48 1.36
CA GLY A 670 38.52 34.03 0.02
C GLY A 670 37.55 35.22 -0.05
N ILE A 671 36.80 35.51 1.03
CA ILE A 671 35.65 36.44 0.95
C ILE A 671 36.09 37.92 0.90
N ASP A 672 37.21 38.27 1.52
CA ASP A 672 37.72 39.66 1.50
C ASP A 672 38.41 40.03 0.17
N GLY A 673 38.96 39.06 -0.57
CA GLY A 673 39.62 39.30 -1.86
C GLY A 673 38.65 39.56 -3.02
N ASP A 674 37.49 38.90 -3.00
CA ASP A 674 36.47 39.03 -4.04
C ASP A 674 35.60 40.30 -3.88
N LEU A 675 35.44 40.81 -2.65
CA LEU A 675 34.73 42.06 -2.40
C LEU A 675 35.49 43.31 -2.89
N ASP A 676 36.83 43.31 -2.81
CA ASP A 676 37.66 44.42 -3.32
C ASP A 676 37.83 44.38 -4.86
N SER A 677 37.65 43.20 -5.46
CA SER A 677 37.65 43.03 -6.92
C SER A 677 36.33 43.50 -7.55
N LEU A 678 35.19 43.34 -6.85
CA LEU A 678 33.88 43.85 -7.25
C LEU A 678 33.69 45.36 -7.02
N ARG A 679 34.50 46.00 -6.16
CA ARG A 679 34.46 47.45 -5.93
C ARG A 679 35.16 48.27 -7.02
N LYS A 680 35.94 47.65 -7.91
CA LYS A 680 36.70 48.34 -8.98
C LYS A 680 36.00 48.39 -10.35
N THR A 681 34.80 47.82 -10.49
CA THR A 681 34.10 47.71 -11.79
C THR A 681 32.78 48.50 -11.90
N VAL A 682 32.49 49.40 -10.97
CA VAL A 682 31.31 50.27 -11.06
C VAL A 682 31.72 51.69 -11.46
N GLU A 683 31.59 52.02 -12.74
CA GLU A 683 31.61 53.41 -13.21
C GLU A 683 30.39 54.17 -12.68
N PRO A 684 30.55 55.41 -12.19
CA PRO A 684 29.42 56.21 -11.70
C PRO A 684 28.57 56.78 -12.86
N PRO A 685 27.24 56.89 -12.68
CA PRO A 685 26.32 57.33 -13.74
C PRO A 685 26.48 58.82 -14.07
N LYS A 686 26.58 59.13 -15.37
CA LYS A 686 26.58 60.51 -15.90
C LYS A 686 25.24 61.21 -15.62
N ARG A 687 25.29 62.27 -14.81
CA ARG A 687 24.20 63.25 -14.64
C ARG A 687 23.88 63.94 -15.97
N ARG A 688 22.68 63.72 -16.52
CA ARG A 688 22.07 64.57 -17.55
C ARG A 688 21.28 65.69 -16.88
N GLY A 689 21.73 66.93 -17.07
CA GLY A 689 21.03 68.14 -16.65
C GLY A 689 19.89 68.48 -17.61
N LEU A 690 18.74 68.81 -17.04
CA LEU A 690 17.62 69.50 -17.70
C LEU A 690 17.89 71.02 -17.64
N PHE A 691 17.92 71.68 -18.80
CA PHE A 691 17.07 72.82 -19.17
C PHE A 691 17.62 73.57 -20.40
N GLY A 692 16.75 73.79 -21.39
CA GLY A 692 16.68 75.06 -22.11
C GLY A 692 16.77 75.06 -23.65
N LYS A 693 15.60 75.31 -24.28
CA LYS A 693 15.34 76.11 -25.51
C LYS A 693 16.11 75.72 -26.78
N LYS A 694 15.49 75.52 -27.94
CA LYS A 694 14.37 76.21 -28.59
C LYS A 694 13.82 75.30 -29.69
#